data_AF-A0A519ENP8-F1
#
_entry.id   AF-A0A519ENP8-F1
#
_cell.length_a   1.000
_cell.length_b   1.000
_cell.length_c   1.000
_cell.angle_alpha   90.00
_cell.angle_beta   90.00
_cell.angle_gamma   90.00
#
_symmetry.space_group_name_H-M   'P 1'
#
loop_
_entity.id
_entity.type
_entity.pdbx_description
1 polymer ?
#
loop_
_entity_poly.entity_id
_entity_poly.type
_entity_poly.pdbx_seq_one_letter_code
_entity_poly.pdbx_strand_id
1 'polypeptide(L)'
;MNKVYRSVWSEALGAWVAASEATKSRGKRSGTTALLAGVLLTMGASAMAGEVVQTTGGTLGASAPGTGSVALGNNAEAAGSAMIAIGGNAGTGTPAASANIVVIGNNAGQNMQGAYISIVGNGAGTNMNGQNNAVFGYLSGVDVVGSSNTYLGGYGAGSQTSGSLNTAIGSFSGQGAVGDHNTNVGTRAGQVFTGGIVGSDNSAIGYRAGQNVKGGGNASIGVGAGRETLGAERTETFTDGYVGRGTFNTAIGANAGTKVNGTDNTAIGSSAGNGIVGSNNISLGRNAGSAALTVNGTVVSSPPDGDFNNSVSLATVNVNDTVTIGTSTKALADNAIAVGTRAQSAGNAVAVGVGAGATAVNAVAIGTNTLASALNAVAVGSGSKSDAAQGTAVGNGSYVNALGGTAVGFNAGAFGGNAAAFGANANATGLSSAAFGDDAQALVASSVALGTGAVANNVGAVALGAGSVTAAAVGTASTVIRGTTYNFAGTTPASTVSVGDVGAERTVTNVAAGRISGSSTDAINGSQLYATNASIENLSTTVAANKTKYYSVNSTGGSNENNEGASGSDAIASGKNAVASGDASYAAGLSATAETTNSVAIGANTKASNGGLVAIGSGAQSLSQNTIAVGGTALQRLGIAVGFASTSDGDGAVAIGDATTARGLGAVALGKTTSATGLRAISIGRSANASADDSLALGGISRANVQGSVALGARSVSDRVIAGTQGDLPAGNNFLIPYNTTDRTLLGAVSVGNATSYRQITNVADGTEQQDAVTVRQLSGALQSFAVSPTKYFHANSTAADSLAVGTESVAIGPQTVVNGNNGIGIGNGATVQASAPGGIAIGQGSTSVAADSVALGTKASAAAVQGVALGAGASVSQAGGVALGAGSVASTAAGVAGYVPPTATTQQVTAIGATTSTLAAVSVGDAANGQYRQITGVAAGAADSDAVNVSQLKGVQGQVTQIDQGTVKYDTNVDGSVNYNNVTLGGNNTTGPVAIHNLAPGVAGTEAWQAPTRST
;
A
#
# COMPACT_ATOMS: atom_id res chain seq x y z
N MET A 1 56.24 -38.88 -5.02
CA MET A 1 57.48 -38.12 -5.28
C MET A 1 57.99 -38.50 -6.65
N ASN A 2 57.98 -37.53 -7.58
CA ASN A 2 58.44 -37.66 -8.96
C ASN A 2 59.86 -38.22 -9.03
N LYS A 3 60.05 -39.38 -9.67
CA LYS A 3 61.36 -39.75 -10.20
C LYS A 3 61.38 -39.30 -11.66
N VAL A 4 62.02 -38.16 -11.90
CA VAL A 4 62.26 -37.62 -13.24
C VAL A 4 63.32 -38.51 -13.92
N TYR A 5 62.98 -39.07 -15.08
CA TYR A 5 63.91 -39.80 -15.95
C TYR A 5 64.13 -38.96 -17.22
N ARG A 6 65.38 -38.84 -17.69
CA ARG A 6 65.71 -38.17 -18.97
C ARG A 6 65.95 -39.23 -20.04
N SER A 7 65.37 -39.04 -21.22
CA SER A 7 65.68 -39.81 -22.41
C SER A 7 67.00 -39.32 -23.01
N VAL A 8 67.96 -40.23 -23.21
CA VAL A 8 69.26 -39.94 -23.81
C VAL A 8 69.51 -40.92 -24.96
N TRP A 9 70.01 -40.41 -26.08
CA TRP A 9 70.36 -41.20 -27.26
C TRP A 9 71.67 -41.96 -27.03
N SER A 10 71.69 -43.28 -27.27
CA SER A 10 72.90 -44.12 -27.15
C SER A 10 73.41 -44.57 -28.51
N GLU A 11 74.55 -44.03 -28.95
CA GLU A 11 75.17 -44.37 -30.24
C GLU A 11 75.62 -45.83 -30.36
N ALA A 12 75.89 -46.52 -29.24
CA ALA A 12 76.30 -47.94 -29.25
C ALA A 12 75.14 -48.92 -29.49
N LEU A 13 73.88 -48.47 -29.34
CA LEU A 13 72.68 -49.31 -29.45
C LEU A 13 71.67 -48.79 -30.50
N GLY A 14 71.87 -47.60 -31.07
CA GLY A 14 70.97 -47.00 -32.05
C GLY A 14 69.55 -46.71 -31.52
N ALA A 15 69.39 -46.54 -30.21
CA ALA A 15 68.07 -46.37 -29.57
C ALA A 15 68.10 -45.40 -28.37
N TRP A 16 66.92 -44.89 -28.00
CA TRP A 16 66.69 -44.04 -26.83
C TRP A 16 66.52 -44.88 -25.57
N VAL A 17 67.24 -44.53 -24.49
CA VAL A 17 67.18 -45.26 -23.21
C VAL A 17 66.85 -44.28 -22.07
N ALA A 18 66.07 -44.73 -21.09
CA ALA A 18 65.67 -43.92 -19.93
C ALA A 18 66.66 -44.08 -18.77
N ALA A 19 67.24 -42.97 -18.28
CA ALA A 19 68.16 -42.93 -17.13
C ALA A 19 67.66 -41.96 -16.04
N SER A 20 67.88 -42.30 -14.75
CA SER A 20 67.40 -41.52 -13.59
C SER A 20 68.43 -40.46 -13.12
N GLU A 21 67.98 -39.26 -12.73
CA GLU A 21 68.81 -38.11 -12.34
C GLU A 21 69.62 -38.25 -11.02
N ALA A 22 69.55 -39.39 -10.31
CA ALA A 22 70.17 -39.54 -8.98
C ALA A 22 71.47 -40.39 -8.94
N THR A 23 72.35 -40.30 -9.95
CA THR A 23 73.66 -40.99 -9.88
C THR A 23 74.83 -40.03 -10.07
N LYS A 24 75.50 -39.70 -8.95
CA LYS A 24 76.82 -39.03 -8.92
C LYS A 24 77.88 -39.96 -9.51
N SER A 25 78.72 -39.41 -10.38
CA SER A 25 79.90 -40.10 -10.92
C SER A 25 81.06 -40.18 -9.90
N ARG A 26 81.94 -41.15 -10.17
CA ARG A 26 83.29 -41.42 -9.61
C ARG A 26 83.34 -42.28 -8.34
N GLY A 27 84.17 -43.32 -8.25
CA GLY A 27 85.35 -43.65 -9.07
C GLY A 27 85.79 -45.11 -8.93
N LYS A 28 86.62 -45.53 -9.90
CA LYS A 28 87.36 -46.79 -9.90
C LYS A 28 88.31 -46.89 -8.69
N ARG A 29 88.34 -48.07 -8.06
CA ARG A 29 89.52 -48.88 -7.62
C ARG A 29 88.94 -50.16 -6.98
N SER A 30 89.15 -51.35 -7.57
CA SER A 30 90.36 -52.20 -7.57
C SER A 30 90.52 -53.01 -6.28
N GLY A 31 90.48 -54.34 -6.42
CA GLY A 31 90.62 -55.37 -5.37
C GLY A 31 89.85 -56.64 -5.75
N THR A 32 90.13 -57.33 -6.86
CA THR A 32 91.05 -58.50 -7.00
C THR A 32 90.99 -59.54 -5.88
N THR A 33 90.36 -60.70 -6.18
CA THR A 33 90.84 -62.05 -5.84
C THR A 33 90.07 -63.11 -6.64
N ALA A 34 90.77 -64.16 -7.08
CA ALA A 34 90.40 -65.28 -7.98
C ALA A 34 90.54 -64.97 -9.49
N LEU A 35 91.34 -65.69 -10.28
CA LEU A 35 92.17 -66.87 -10.05
C LEU A 35 93.30 -66.85 -11.10
N LEU A 36 94.53 -67.12 -10.67
CA LEU A 36 95.72 -67.27 -11.51
C LEU A 36 95.47 -68.31 -12.63
N ALA A 37 95.53 -67.91 -13.89
CA ALA A 37 95.87 -68.79 -15.00
C ALA A 37 97.31 -68.48 -15.40
N GLY A 38 98.24 -69.12 -14.71
CA GLY A 38 99.68 -69.07 -14.95
C GLY A 38 100.28 -70.41 -14.54
N VAL A 39 100.52 -71.25 -15.56
CA VAL A 39 101.58 -72.26 -15.69
C VAL A 39 102.08 -72.91 -14.39
N LEU A 40 101.86 -74.22 -14.20
CA LEU A 40 102.93 -75.22 -14.23
C LEU A 40 102.37 -76.64 -14.08
N LEU A 41 103.01 -77.56 -14.82
CA LEU A 41 102.86 -78.99 -14.78
C LEU A 41 102.74 -79.56 -13.35
N THR A 42 101.76 -80.44 -13.13
CA THR A 42 101.95 -81.62 -12.29
C THR A 42 101.15 -82.78 -12.88
N MET A 43 101.83 -83.51 -13.77
CA MET A 43 101.53 -84.90 -14.05
C MET A 43 101.64 -85.69 -12.73
N GLY A 44 100.56 -86.36 -12.32
CA GLY A 44 100.59 -87.44 -11.34
C GLY A 44 99.89 -88.63 -12.00
N ALA A 45 100.58 -89.44 -12.80
CA ALA A 45 101.50 -90.49 -12.36
C ALA A 45 100.79 -91.58 -11.55
N SER A 46 100.18 -92.53 -12.27
CA SER A 46 100.10 -93.91 -11.83
C SER A 46 100.11 -94.81 -13.07
N ALA A 47 101.29 -95.40 -13.32
CA ALA A 47 101.62 -96.48 -14.25
C ALA A 47 101.38 -96.15 -15.74
N MET A 48 102.39 -96.06 -16.61
CA MET A 48 103.44 -97.06 -16.82
C MET A 48 104.73 -96.40 -17.35
N ALA A 49 105.85 -96.69 -16.69
CA ALA A 49 107.19 -96.50 -17.23
C ALA A 49 107.95 -97.83 -17.09
N GLY A 50 108.73 -98.15 -18.10
CA GLY A 50 109.50 -99.38 -18.27
C GLY A 50 109.07 -100.06 -19.57
N GLU A 51 109.91 -100.31 -20.56
CA GLU A 51 111.35 -100.17 -20.72
C GLU A 51 111.61 -100.35 -22.24
N VAL A 52 112.63 -99.68 -22.78
CA VAL A 52 112.99 -99.74 -24.21
C VAL A 52 114.11 -100.78 -24.39
N VAL A 53 114.00 -101.59 -25.44
CA VAL A 53 115.05 -102.37 -26.16
C VAL A 53 115.16 -103.89 -25.89
N GLN A 54 114.82 -104.65 -26.96
CA GLN A 54 115.25 -106.01 -27.40
C GLN A 54 114.89 -107.23 -26.53
N THR A 55 114.43 -108.39 -27.02
CA THR A 55 114.43 -109.07 -28.33
C THR A 55 113.37 -110.20 -28.34
N THR A 56 112.83 -110.51 -29.53
CA THR A 56 112.28 -111.82 -29.99
C THR A 56 111.09 -112.49 -29.27
N GLY A 57 109.94 -112.55 -29.99
CA GLY A 57 109.09 -113.76 -30.09
C GLY A 57 107.98 -113.95 -29.05
N GLY A 58 106.77 -113.46 -29.32
CA GLY A 58 105.56 -113.86 -28.59
C GLY A 58 104.32 -113.03 -28.99
N THR A 59 103.31 -113.70 -29.53
CA THR A 59 102.05 -113.20 -30.12
C THR A 59 101.22 -112.34 -29.15
N LEU A 60 100.92 -111.07 -29.49
CA LEU A 60 99.97 -110.21 -28.77
C LEU A 60 98.59 -110.30 -29.44
N GLY A 61 97.59 -110.86 -28.73
CA GLY A 61 96.28 -111.30 -29.23
C GLY A 61 95.23 -110.21 -29.50
N ALA A 62 95.58 -109.14 -30.22
CA ALA A 62 94.59 -108.21 -30.75
C ALA A 62 93.84 -108.84 -31.95
N SER A 63 92.51 -108.71 -32.01
CA SER A 63 91.64 -109.32 -33.02
C SER A 63 90.75 -108.27 -33.69
N ALA A 64 90.92 -108.09 -35.01
CA ALA A 64 90.14 -107.14 -35.81
C ALA A 64 89.41 -107.85 -36.98
N PRO A 65 88.45 -108.75 -36.71
CA PRO A 65 87.79 -109.51 -37.77
C PRO A 65 86.73 -108.69 -38.54
N GLY A 66 86.32 -107.54 -38.03
CA GLY A 66 85.35 -106.68 -38.71
C GLY A 66 85.92 -105.99 -39.96
N THR A 67 85.11 -105.80 -40.99
CA THR A 67 85.53 -105.12 -42.22
C THR A 67 85.83 -103.64 -41.94
N GLY A 68 87.05 -103.20 -42.25
CA GLY A 68 87.50 -101.83 -41.96
C GLY A 68 87.76 -101.55 -40.47
N SER A 69 87.94 -102.59 -39.66
CA SER A 69 88.18 -102.47 -38.22
C SER A 69 89.67 -102.33 -37.86
N VAL A 70 89.95 -101.77 -36.68
CA VAL A 70 91.29 -101.58 -36.11
C VAL A 70 91.28 -102.04 -34.66
N ALA A 71 92.10 -103.03 -34.30
CA ALA A 71 92.29 -103.46 -32.91
C ALA A 71 93.76 -103.27 -32.51
N LEU A 72 94.02 -102.56 -31.40
CA LEU A 72 95.38 -102.23 -30.97
C LEU A 72 95.51 -102.23 -29.45
N GLY A 73 96.17 -103.24 -28.89
CA GLY A 73 96.30 -103.45 -27.45
C GLY A 73 96.11 -104.92 -27.07
N ASN A 74 96.50 -105.29 -25.85
CA ASN A 74 96.40 -106.69 -25.39
C ASN A 74 94.91 -107.12 -25.31
N ASN A 75 94.51 -108.17 -26.04
CA ASN A 75 93.12 -108.64 -26.17
C ASN A 75 92.12 -107.59 -26.67
N ALA A 76 92.54 -106.55 -27.39
CA ALA A 76 91.59 -105.65 -28.03
C ALA A 76 90.79 -106.42 -29.11
N GLU A 77 89.47 -106.26 -29.15
CA GLU A 77 88.59 -106.93 -30.11
C GLU A 77 87.70 -105.92 -30.84
N ALA A 78 87.88 -105.83 -32.16
CA ALA A 78 87.08 -104.99 -33.04
C ALA A 78 86.24 -105.87 -33.98
N ALA A 79 85.27 -106.59 -33.42
CA ALA A 79 84.48 -107.58 -34.17
C ALA A 79 83.48 -106.95 -35.16
N GLY A 80 83.03 -105.72 -34.90
CA GLY A 80 82.09 -104.98 -35.74
C GLY A 80 82.73 -104.33 -36.97
N SER A 81 81.91 -104.05 -37.99
CA SER A 81 82.38 -103.33 -39.19
C SER A 81 82.68 -101.85 -38.88
N ALA A 82 83.80 -101.34 -39.41
CA ALA A 82 84.33 -100.01 -39.11
C ALA A 82 84.52 -99.73 -37.60
N MET A 83 84.84 -100.76 -36.82
CA MET A 83 85.10 -100.64 -35.39
C MET A 83 86.57 -100.34 -35.09
N ILE A 84 86.84 -99.38 -34.21
CA ILE A 84 88.18 -99.06 -33.70
C ILE A 84 88.21 -99.44 -32.22
N ALA A 85 89.06 -100.38 -31.81
CA ALA A 85 89.26 -100.80 -30.43
C ALA A 85 90.73 -100.64 -30.03
N ILE A 86 91.04 -99.65 -29.19
CA ILE A 86 92.41 -99.31 -28.81
C ILE A 86 92.55 -99.31 -27.29
N GLY A 87 93.41 -100.18 -26.75
CA GLY A 87 93.60 -100.42 -25.31
C GLY A 87 93.42 -101.88 -24.91
N GLY A 88 93.87 -102.25 -23.73
CA GLY A 88 93.75 -103.62 -23.21
C GLY A 88 92.30 -104.04 -23.00
N ASN A 89 91.88 -105.18 -23.57
CA ASN A 89 90.50 -105.70 -23.60
C ASN A 89 89.43 -104.75 -24.17
N ALA A 90 89.82 -103.70 -24.90
CA ALA A 90 88.88 -102.77 -25.52
C ALA A 90 87.97 -103.53 -26.51
N GLY A 91 86.65 -103.31 -26.46
CA GLY A 91 85.67 -103.87 -27.39
C GLY A 91 85.40 -105.38 -27.26
N THR A 92 86.00 -106.05 -26.28
CA THR A 92 85.84 -107.50 -26.08
C THR A 92 84.39 -107.90 -25.81
N GLY A 93 83.92 -108.96 -26.46
CA GLY A 93 82.52 -109.41 -26.35
C GLY A 93 81.53 -108.59 -27.16
N THR A 94 81.99 -107.75 -28.09
CA THR A 94 81.12 -107.08 -29.05
C THR A 94 80.60 -108.03 -30.13
N PRO A 95 79.28 -108.08 -30.42
CA PRO A 95 78.78 -108.89 -31.52
C PRO A 95 79.26 -108.36 -32.89
N ALA A 96 79.57 -109.26 -33.81
CA ALA A 96 80.01 -108.91 -35.18
C ALA A 96 78.99 -108.09 -35.99
N ALA A 97 77.71 -108.09 -35.60
CA ALA A 97 76.66 -107.28 -36.23
C ALA A 97 76.74 -105.78 -35.91
N SER A 98 77.61 -105.38 -34.99
CA SER A 98 77.79 -103.99 -34.57
C SER A 98 78.57 -103.19 -35.61
N ALA A 99 78.28 -101.90 -35.81
CA ALA A 99 78.90 -101.10 -36.87
C ALA A 99 79.19 -99.64 -36.45
N ASN A 100 80.27 -99.07 -37.00
CA ASN A 100 80.71 -97.67 -36.78
C ASN A 100 80.93 -97.35 -35.30
N ILE A 101 81.83 -98.11 -34.66
CA ILE A 101 82.10 -97.97 -33.23
C ILE A 101 83.53 -97.51 -33.01
N VAL A 102 83.74 -96.55 -32.12
CA VAL A 102 85.08 -96.16 -31.65
C VAL A 102 85.17 -96.47 -30.16
N VAL A 103 86.17 -97.22 -29.74
CA VAL A 103 86.42 -97.64 -28.35
C VAL A 103 87.90 -97.43 -28.04
N ILE A 104 88.21 -96.51 -27.12
CA ILE A 104 89.59 -96.15 -26.79
C ILE A 104 89.76 -96.12 -25.26
N GLY A 105 90.55 -97.04 -24.71
CA GLY A 105 90.85 -97.17 -23.28
C GLY A 105 90.92 -98.63 -22.82
N ASN A 106 91.58 -98.89 -21.69
CA ASN A 106 91.61 -100.23 -21.11
C ASN A 106 90.22 -100.62 -20.57
N ASN A 107 89.74 -101.83 -20.90
CA ASN A 107 88.43 -102.38 -20.58
C ASN A 107 87.24 -101.54 -21.08
N ALA A 108 87.47 -100.64 -22.03
CA ALA A 108 86.41 -99.85 -22.63
C ALA A 108 85.53 -100.73 -23.53
N GLY A 109 84.22 -100.51 -23.54
CA GLY A 109 83.27 -101.16 -24.45
C GLY A 109 83.18 -102.68 -24.33
N GLN A 110 83.48 -103.26 -23.16
CA GLN A 110 83.31 -104.70 -22.96
C GLN A 110 81.83 -105.08 -22.97
N ASN A 111 81.48 -106.19 -23.64
CA ASN A 111 80.12 -106.72 -23.79
C ASN A 111 79.09 -105.70 -24.32
N MET A 112 79.53 -104.71 -25.10
CA MET A 112 78.62 -103.73 -25.66
C MET A 112 77.86 -104.27 -26.89
N GLN A 113 76.66 -103.76 -27.14
CA GLN A 113 75.80 -104.11 -28.27
C GLN A 113 75.21 -102.82 -28.88
N GLY A 114 75.28 -102.69 -30.20
CA GLY A 114 74.67 -101.57 -30.92
C GLY A 114 75.52 -101.05 -32.08
N ALA A 115 75.21 -99.85 -32.56
CA ALA A 115 75.90 -99.21 -33.69
C ALA A 115 76.03 -97.70 -33.47
N TYR A 116 77.00 -97.06 -34.12
CA TYR A 116 77.30 -95.63 -34.01
C TYR A 116 77.66 -95.18 -32.59
N ILE A 117 78.53 -95.94 -31.94
CA ILE A 117 78.89 -95.73 -30.53
C ILE A 117 80.32 -95.18 -30.44
N SER A 118 80.52 -94.12 -29.68
CA SER A 118 81.86 -93.56 -29.41
C SER A 118 82.15 -93.67 -27.93
N ILE A 119 83.16 -94.45 -27.54
CA ILE A 119 83.58 -94.71 -26.17
C ILE A 119 85.06 -94.34 -26.03
N VAL A 120 85.38 -93.44 -25.10
CA VAL A 120 86.77 -93.08 -24.80
C VAL A 120 86.96 -92.96 -23.29
N GLY A 121 87.79 -93.81 -22.70
CA GLY A 121 88.10 -93.82 -21.27
C GLY A 121 88.24 -95.22 -20.69
N ASN A 122 88.97 -95.35 -19.59
CA ASN A 122 89.18 -96.65 -18.94
C ASN A 122 87.89 -97.16 -18.28
N GLY A 123 87.50 -98.39 -18.60
CA GLY A 123 86.28 -99.06 -18.12
C GLY A 123 84.97 -98.39 -18.56
N ALA A 124 85.01 -97.50 -19.55
CA ALA A 124 83.83 -96.81 -20.06
C ALA A 124 82.99 -97.73 -20.96
N GLY A 125 81.66 -97.60 -20.93
CA GLY A 125 80.76 -98.31 -21.85
C GLY A 125 80.68 -99.83 -21.66
N THR A 126 81.14 -100.36 -20.53
CA THR A 126 81.00 -101.78 -20.19
C THR A 126 79.52 -102.16 -20.05
N ASN A 127 79.11 -103.27 -20.66
CA ASN A 127 77.72 -103.76 -20.72
C ASN A 127 76.72 -102.73 -21.29
N MET A 128 77.13 -101.92 -22.27
CA MET A 128 76.26 -100.94 -22.92
C MET A 128 75.43 -101.57 -24.05
N ASN A 129 74.11 -101.42 -24.01
CA ASN A 129 73.18 -101.87 -25.05
C ASN A 129 72.37 -100.69 -25.61
N GLY A 130 72.52 -100.41 -26.90
CA GLY A 130 71.77 -99.39 -27.62
C GLY A 130 72.61 -98.67 -28.67
N GLN A 131 71.97 -97.87 -29.54
CA GLN A 131 72.63 -97.22 -30.68
C GLN A 131 72.92 -95.74 -30.39
N ASN A 132 73.82 -95.11 -31.16
CA ASN A 132 74.11 -93.66 -31.09
C ASN A 132 74.59 -93.15 -29.72
N ASN A 133 75.23 -94.00 -28.93
CA ASN A 133 75.70 -93.62 -27.60
C ASN A 133 77.10 -92.97 -27.67
N ALA A 134 77.27 -91.84 -27.00
CA ALA A 134 78.53 -91.09 -26.93
C ALA A 134 79.02 -91.06 -25.48
N VAL A 135 80.13 -91.73 -25.17
CA VAL A 135 80.61 -92.00 -23.81
C VAL A 135 82.07 -91.62 -23.66
N PHE A 136 82.36 -90.69 -22.77
CA PHE A 136 83.70 -90.15 -22.58
C PHE A 136 84.03 -90.03 -21.08
N GLY A 137 85.14 -90.65 -20.66
CA GLY A 137 85.72 -90.57 -19.32
C GLY A 137 85.79 -91.91 -18.56
N TYR A 138 86.28 -91.88 -17.32
CA TYR A 138 86.55 -93.08 -16.53
C TYR A 138 85.29 -93.72 -15.95
N LEU A 139 85.05 -95.02 -16.22
CA LEU A 139 83.87 -95.80 -15.80
C LEU A 139 82.51 -95.18 -16.20
N SER A 140 82.49 -94.30 -17.20
CA SER A 140 81.25 -93.67 -17.67
C SER A 140 80.44 -94.64 -18.53
N GLY A 141 79.12 -94.58 -18.46
CA GLY A 141 78.21 -95.39 -19.28
C GLY A 141 78.29 -96.90 -19.04
N VAL A 142 78.65 -97.33 -17.82
CA VAL A 142 78.63 -98.75 -17.43
C VAL A 142 77.21 -99.19 -17.12
N ASP A 143 76.79 -100.36 -17.61
CA ASP A 143 75.44 -100.94 -17.44
C ASP A 143 74.34 -100.00 -17.97
N VAL A 144 74.36 -99.73 -19.28
CA VAL A 144 73.41 -98.81 -19.92
C VAL A 144 72.50 -99.59 -20.87
N VAL A 145 71.20 -99.34 -20.81
CA VAL A 145 70.21 -99.86 -21.76
C VAL A 145 69.44 -98.69 -22.37
N GLY A 146 69.64 -98.42 -23.66
CA GLY A 146 68.94 -97.36 -24.39
C GLY A 146 69.83 -96.67 -25.43
N SER A 147 69.19 -95.89 -26.30
CA SER A 147 69.86 -95.29 -27.47
C SER A 147 70.00 -93.77 -27.35
N SER A 148 70.92 -93.20 -28.12
CA SER A 148 71.17 -91.75 -28.24
C SER A 148 71.56 -91.07 -26.93
N ASN A 149 72.24 -91.80 -26.04
CA ASN A 149 72.68 -91.27 -24.76
C ASN A 149 74.07 -90.60 -24.88
N THR A 150 74.25 -89.47 -24.21
CA THR A 150 75.51 -88.71 -24.21
C THR A 150 76.07 -88.59 -22.81
N TYR A 151 77.15 -89.30 -22.51
CA TYR A 151 77.83 -89.33 -21.21
C TYR A 151 79.24 -88.76 -21.30
N LEU A 152 79.54 -87.70 -20.55
CA LEU A 152 80.83 -87.01 -20.58
C LEU A 152 81.28 -86.60 -19.17
N GLY A 153 82.24 -87.30 -18.58
CA GLY A 153 82.73 -86.97 -17.24
C GLY A 153 83.63 -88.04 -16.64
N GLY A 154 84.37 -87.70 -15.58
CA GLY A 154 85.14 -88.69 -14.82
C GLY A 154 84.26 -89.51 -13.88
N TYR A 155 84.73 -90.67 -13.41
CA TYR A 155 84.06 -91.57 -12.43
C TYR A 155 82.52 -91.66 -12.57
N GLY A 156 82.04 -92.54 -13.45
CA GLY A 156 80.68 -93.09 -13.36
C GLY A 156 79.54 -92.24 -13.95
N ALA A 157 79.80 -91.34 -14.90
CA ALA A 157 78.73 -90.56 -15.55
C ALA A 157 77.79 -91.49 -16.35
N GLY A 158 76.48 -91.38 -16.14
CA GLY A 158 75.46 -92.17 -16.84
C GLY A 158 75.52 -93.68 -16.57
N SER A 159 76.21 -94.11 -15.51
CA SER A 159 76.25 -95.54 -15.15
C SER A 159 74.90 -96.02 -14.60
N GLN A 160 74.50 -97.27 -14.90
CA GLN A 160 73.24 -97.88 -14.49
C GLN A 160 72.00 -97.17 -15.06
N THR A 161 72.11 -96.60 -16.27
CA THR A 161 71.01 -95.85 -16.91
C THR A 161 70.13 -96.76 -17.77
N SER A 162 68.81 -96.64 -17.64
CA SER A 162 67.84 -97.31 -18.52
C SER A 162 66.90 -96.28 -19.17
N GLY A 163 66.99 -96.13 -20.49
CA GLY A 163 66.24 -95.14 -21.27
C GLY A 163 67.08 -94.48 -22.36
N SER A 164 66.42 -93.75 -23.25
CA SER A 164 67.02 -93.12 -24.42
C SER A 164 67.10 -91.60 -24.30
N LEU A 165 67.99 -90.98 -25.09
CA LEU A 165 68.17 -89.51 -25.15
C LEU A 165 68.59 -88.87 -23.81
N ASN A 166 69.25 -89.64 -22.93
CA ASN A 166 69.76 -89.15 -21.67
C ASN A 166 71.13 -88.50 -21.86
N THR A 167 71.31 -87.31 -21.29
CA THR A 167 72.58 -86.59 -21.27
C THR A 167 73.12 -86.58 -19.84
N ALA A 168 74.33 -87.08 -19.59
CA ALA A 168 74.96 -87.05 -18.28
C ALA A 168 76.40 -86.51 -18.35
N ILE A 169 76.62 -85.30 -17.85
CA ILE A 169 77.92 -84.62 -17.91
C ILE A 169 78.43 -84.38 -16.49
N GLY A 170 79.63 -84.83 -16.15
CA GLY A 170 80.24 -84.70 -14.81
C GLY A 170 80.26 -86.00 -13.99
N SER A 171 81.01 -86.00 -12.88
CA SER A 171 81.24 -87.24 -12.11
C SER A 171 80.02 -87.70 -11.32
N PHE A 172 79.69 -88.99 -11.47
CA PHE A 172 78.45 -89.62 -10.98
C PHE A 172 77.16 -88.92 -11.43
N SER A 173 77.23 -88.10 -12.49
CA SER A 173 76.04 -87.45 -13.05
C SER A 173 75.13 -88.49 -13.70
N GLY A 174 73.81 -88.39 -13.50
CA GLY A 174 72.82 -89.30 -14.08
C GLY A 174 72.97 -90.77 -13.67
N GLN A 175 73.75 -91.06 -12.61
CA GLN A 175 73.97 -92.43 -12.16
C GLN A 175 72.65 -93.04 -11.66
N GLY A 176 72.21 -94.12 -12.31
CA GLY A 176 70.98 -94.85 -11.98
C GLY A 176 69.71 -94.27 -12.59
N ALA A 177 69.78 -93.36 -13.57
CA ALA A 177 68.60 -92.74 -14.17
C ALA A 177 67.74 -93.75 -14.96
N VAL A 178 66.42 -93.69 -14.80
CA VAL A 178 65.42 -94.52 -15.49
C VAL A 178 64.39 -93.60 -16.16
N GLY A 179 64.28 -93.67 -17.49
CA GLY A 179 63.40 -92.84 -18.31
C GLY A 179 64.12 -92.14 -19.46
N ASP A 180 63.37 -91.42 -20.30
CA ASP A 180 63.88 -90.78 -21.52
C ASP A 180 64.12 -89.28 -21.34
N HIS A 181 64.98 -88.67 -22.17
CA HIS A 181 65.22 -87.21 -22.23
C HIS A 181 65.72 -86.57 -20.92
N ASN A 182 66.40 -87.33 -20.05
CA ASN A 182 66.93 -86.74 -18.82
C ASN A 182 68.27 -86.03 -19.07
N THR A 183 68.36 -84.77 -18.62
CA THR A 183 69.57 -83.93 -18.76
C THR A 183 70.22 -83.70 -17.40
N ASN A 184 71.34 -84.37 -17.14
CA ASN A 184 72.07 -84.34 -15.89
C ASN A 184 73.46 -83.70 -16.10
N VAL A 185 73.73 -82.53 -15.53
CA VAL A 185 75.00 -81.80 -15.74
C VAL A 185 75.56 -81.30 -14.41
N GLY A 186 76.68 -81.86 -13.96
CA GLY A 186 77.37 -81.50 -12.73
C GLY A 186 77.77 -82.73 -11.90
N THR A 187 78.68 -82.54 -10.93
CA THR A 187 79.08 -83.63 -10.04
C THR A 187 77.89 -84.07 -9.18
N ARG A 188 77.53 -85.35 -9.28
CA ARG A 188 76.40 -85.97 -8.60
C ARG A 188 75.02 -85.39 -8.95
N ALA A 189 74.89 -84.70 -10.09
CA ALA A 189 73.59 -84.23 -10.60
C ALA A 189 72.75 -85.44 -11.03
N GLY A 190 71.49 -85.53 -10.62
CA GLY A 190 70.64 -86.69 -10.89
C GLY A 190 71.17 -88.00 -10.31
N GLN A 191 72.14 -87.95 -9.38
CA GLN A 191 72.74 -89.12 -8.77
C GLN A 191 71.81 -89.70 -7.71
N VAL A 192 71.81 -91.03 -7.59
CA VAL A 192 71.13 -91.72 -6.51
C VAL A 192 72.04 -92.63 -5.68
N PHE A 193 71.74 -92.71 -4.38
CA PHE A 193 72.32 -93.70 -3.45
C PHE A 193 71.42 -94.95 -3.26
N THR A 194 70.11 -94.87 -3.56
CA THR A 194 69.14 -96.00 -3.65
C THR A 194 67.95 -95.66 -4.59
N GLY A 195 68.01 -96.06 -5.88
CA GLY A 195 66.93 -95.91 -6.89
C GLY A 195 66.73 -94.54 -7.59
N GLY A 196 67.49 -94.29 -8.67
CA GLY A 196 67.42 -93.28 -9.76
C GLY A 196 66.61 -91.96 -9.75
N ILE A 197 66.92 -91.08 -10.73
CA ILE A 197 65.84 -90.31 -11.37
C ILE A 197 64.90 -91.34 -11.97
N VAL A 198 63.63 -91.34 -11.59
CA VAL A 198 62.62 -92.26 -12.16
C VAL A 198 61.53 -91.42 -12.84
N GLY A 199 61.61 -91.31 -14.17
CA GLY A 199 60.72 -90.52 -15.00
C GLY A 199 61.44 -89.91 -16.21
N SER A 200 60.67 -89.39 -17.17
CA SER A 200 61.19 -88.74 -18.39
C SER A 200 61.23 -87.22 -18.27
N ASP A 201 62.01 -86.56 -19.13
CA ASP A 201 62.05 -85.09 -19.28
C ASP A 201 62.52 -84.34 -18.03
N ASN A 202 63.39 -84.95 -17.23
CA ASN A 202 63.96 -84.28 -16.05
C ASN A 202 65.28 -83.58 -16.38
N SER A 203 65.48 -82.37 -15.85
CA SER A 203 66.71 -81.60 -16.01
C SER A 203 67.35 -81.35 -14.65
N ALA A 204 68.48 -81.98 -14.36
CA ALA A 204 69.27 -81.78 -13.13
C ALA A 204 70.63 -81.14 -13.46
N ILE A 205 70.80 -79.85 -13.17
CA ILE A 205 72.01 -79.10 -13.55
C ILE A 205 72.63 -78.43 -12.32
N GLY A 206 73.80 -78.89 -11.86
CA GLY A 206 74.55 -78.35 -10.72
C GLY A 206 75.14 -79.42 -9.80
N TYR A 207 75.90 -79.01 -8.78
CA TYR A 207 76.43 -79.95 -7.77
C TYR A 207 75.28 -80.54 -6.94
N ARG A 208 75.10 -81.86 -6.96
CA ARG A 208 74.00 -82.57 -6.26
C ARG A 208 72.59 -82.06 -6.59
N ALA A 209 72.37 -81.49 -7.78
CA ALA A 209 71.03 -81.12 -8.24
C ALA A 209 70.19 -82.38 -8.52
N GLY A 210 68.89 -82.34 -8.25
CA GLY A 210 67.93 -83.39 -8.65
C GLY A 210 68.23 -84.79 -8.10
N GLN A 211 68.81 -84.89 -6.89
CA GLN A 211 69.03 -86.19 -6.26
C GLN A 211 67.72 -86.81 -5.78
N ASN A 212 67.47 -88.08 -6.16
CA ASN A 212 66.27 -88.86 -5.82
C ASN A 212 64.95 -88.27 -6.37
N VAL A 213 64.96 -87.68 -7.57
CA VAL A 213 63.74 -87.15 -8.22
C VAL A 213 62.88 -88.30 -8.78
N LYS A 214 61.58 -88.29 -8.48
CA LYS A 214 60.58 -89.21 -9.05
C LYS A 214 59.50 -88.43 -9.81
N GLY A 215 58.98 -89.01 -10.89
CA GLY A 215 58.04 -88.35 -11.80
C GLY A 215 58.75 -87.66 -12.98
N GLY A 216 58.00 -87.33 -14.03
CA GLY A 216 58.51 -86.64 -15.21
C GLY A 216 58.36 -85.11 -15.17
N GLY A 217 59.15 -84.43 -16.02
CA GLY A 217 59.06 -82.99 -16.26
C GLY A 217 59.64 -82.09 -15.17
N ASN A 218 60.55 -82.59 -14.32
CA ASN A 218 61.14 -81.80 -13.23
C ASN A 218 62.40 -81.06 -13.65
N ALA A 219 62.53 -79.79 -13.27
CA ALA A 219 63.70 -78.96 -13.54
C ALA A 219 64.41 -78.58 -12.23
N SER A 220 65.55 -79.18 -11.94
CA SER A 220 66.40 -78.94 -10.76
C SER A 220 67.73 -78.29 -11.16
N ILE A 221 67.86 -76.97 -11.02
CA ILE A 221 69.03 -76.21 -11.51
C ILE A 221 69.68 -75.44 -10.35
N GLY A 222 70.89 -75.81 -9.94
CA GLY A 222 71.64 -75.17 -8.86
C GLY A 222 72.30 -76.16 -7.90
N VAL A 223 73.06 -75.66 -6.93
CA VAL A 223 73.72 -76.50 -5.92
C VAL A 223 72.67 -77.08 -4.96
N GLY A 224 72.44 -78.39 -4.97
CA GLY A 224 71.46 -79.04 -4.11
C GLY A 224 69.99 -78.69 -4.41
N ALA A 225 69.70 -78.11 -5.58
CA ALA A 225 68.33 -77.83 -6.03
C ALA A 225 67.55 -79.13 -6.23
N GLY A 226 66.29 -79.19 -5.80
CA GLY A 226 65.44 -80.38 -5.92
C GLY A 226 66.02 -81.62 -5.23
N ARG A 227 66.86 -81.43 -4.20
CA ARG A 227 67.40 -82.55 -3.43
C ARG A 227 66.27 -83.15 -2.60
N GLU A 228 66.11 -84.47 -2.69
CA GLU A 228 65.07 -85.20 -1.93
C GLU A 228 63.64 -84.80 -2.34
N THR A 229 63.34 -84.58 -3.63
CA THR A 229 61.96 -84.54 -4.17
C THR A 229 61.34 -85.95 -4.08
N LEU A 230 61.07 -86.37 -2.84
CA LEU A 230 60.74 -87.74 -2.47
C LEU A 230 59.24 -87.93 -2.60
N GLY A 231 58.78 -88.75 -3.55
CA GLY A 231 57.47 -89.38 -3.40
C GLY A 231 57.39 -89.99 -2.00
N ALA A 232 56.39 -89.56 -1.21
CA ALA A 232 56.25 -89.89 0.20
C ALA A 232 56.47 -91.38 0.49
N GLU A 233 57.41 -91.65 1.39
CA GLU A 233 57.70 -92.93 2.05
C GLU A 233 57.89 -94.19 1.18
N ARG A 234 58.62 -95.12 1.79
CA ARG A 234 59.33 -96.22 1.15
C ARG A 234 58.50 -97.50 1.24
N THR A 235 57.93 -97.92 0.11
CA THR A 235 57.83 -99.33 -0.31
C THR A 235 57.22 -99.34 -1.70
N GLU A 236 57.80 -100.12 -2.61
CA GLU A 236 57.17 -100.91 -3.67
C GLU A 236 58.08 -101.00 -4.90
N THR A 237 58.22 -102.24 -5.34
CA THR A 237 58.97 -102.77 -6.46
C THR A 237 58.34 -102.38 -7.81
N PHE A 238 59.20 -102.16 -8.81
CA PHE A 238 58.88 -101.79 -10.19
C PHE A 238 57.70 -102.58 -10.80
N THR A 239 56.68 -101.87 -11.31
CA THR A 239 56.04 -102.17 -12.61
C THR A 239 55.29 -100.93 -13.12
N ASP A 240 55.24 -100.77 -14.45
CA ASP A 240 54.68 -99.69 -15.27
C ASP A 240 53.42 -98.96 -14.77
N GLY A 241 53.37 -97.65 -15.07
CA GLY A 241 52.16 -96.83 -15.01
C GLY A 241 52.45 -95.45 -14.40
N TYR A 242 52.08 -94.39 -15.10
CA TYR A 242 52.14 -92.99 -14.66
C TYR A 242 51.61 -92.78 -13.22
N VAL A 243 52.46 -92.94 -12.20
CA VAL A 243 52.07 -92.62 -10.82
C VAL A 243 52.37 -91.14 -10.60
N GLY A 244 51.32 -90.32 -10.71
CA GLY A 244 51.32 -88.87 -10.49
C GLY A 244 51.72 -88.47 -9.07
N ARG A 245 53.02 -88.53 -8.78
CA ARG A 245 53.64 -88.02 -7.56
C ARG A 245 54.95 -87.35 -7.94
N GLY A 246 55.06 -86.03 -7.69
CA GLY A 246 56.27 -85.26 -7.92
C GLY A 246 56.54 -84.79 -9.36
N THR A 247 55.53 -84.69 -10.24
CA THR A 247 55.71 -84.23 -11.64
C THR A 247 55.67 -82.70 -11.77
N PHE A 248 56.34 -82.17 -12.79
CA PHE A 248 56.35 -80.74 -13.17
C PHE A 248 56.84 -79.75 -12.10
N ASN A 249 57.73 -80.19 -11.21
CA ASN A 249 58.33 -79.30 -10.22
C ASN A 249 59.54 -78.55 -10.80
N THR A 250 59.59 -77.24 -10.61
CA THR A 250 60.71 -76.37 -11.01
C THR A 250 61.45 -75.90 -9.77
N ALA A 251 62.66 -76.39 -9.53
CA ALA A 251 63.56 -75.99 -8.45
C ALA A 251 64.82 -75.31 -9.02
N ILE A 252 64.98 -74.00 -8.88
CA ILE A 252 66.12 -73.25 -9.43
C ILE A 252 66.79 -72.42 -8.32
N GLY A 253 68.04 -72.74 -7.95
CA GLY A 253 68.81 -72.05 -6.92
C GLY A 253 69.41 -72.98 -5.87
N ALA A 254 70.29 -72.47 -5.01
CA ALA A 254 70.95 -73.29 -3.99
C ALA A 254 69.93 -73.84 -2.97
N ASN A 255 69.84 -75.16 -2.81
CA ASN A 255 68.86 -75.84 -1.93
C ASN A 255 67.38 -75.48 -2.20
N ALA A 256 67.06 -74.94 -3.38
CA ALA A 256 65.67 -74.66 -3.78
C ALA A 256 64.88 -75.98 -3.90
N GLY A 257 63.61 -75.97 -3.51
CA GLY A 257 62.71 -77.11 -3.65
C GLY A 257 63.18 -78.39 -2.97
N THR A 258 63.97 -78.28 -1.90
CA THR A 258 64.40 -79.45 -1.12
C THR A 258 63.20 -80.04 -0.38
N LYS A 259 63.03 -81.37 -0.43
CA LYS A 259 61.87 -82.08 0.16
C LYS A 259 60.49 -81.64 -0.37
N VAL A 260 60.41 -81.33 -1.67
CA VAL A 260 59.13 -81.04 -2.34
C VAL A 260 58.48 -82.34 -2.82
N ASN A 261 57.24 -82.61 -2.42
CA ASN A 261 56.60 -83.91 -2.68
C ASN A 261 55.30 -83.83 -3.51
N GLY A 262 54.71 -82.63 -3.69
CA GLY A 262 53.51 -82.42 -4.52
C GLY A 262 53.80 -82.21 -6.01
N THR A 263 52.78 -81.89 -6.79
CA THR A 263 52.89 -81.59 -8.24
C THR A 263 52.88 -80.08 -8.49
N ASP A 264 53.44 -79.66 -9.63
CA ASP A 264 53.34 -78.29 -10.17
C ASP A 264 53.88 -77.20 -9.22
N ASN A 265 54.91 -77.52 -8.42
CA ASN A 265 55.53 -76.55 -7.54
C ASN A 265 56.68 -75.82 -8.24
N THR A 266 56.70 -74.50 -8.16
CA THR A 266 57.77 -73.65 -8.69
C THR A 266 58.55 -73.01 -7.54
N ALA A 267 59.73 -73.53 -7.23
CA ALA A 267 60.67 -73.02 -6.23
C ALA A 267 61.91 -72.39 -6.89
N ILE A 268 62.00 -71.06 -6.92
CA ILE A 268 63.12 -70.33 -7.54
C ILE A 268 63.77 -69.41 -6.52
N GLY A 269 65.03 -69.64 -6.16
CA GLY A 269 65.80 -68.88 -5.18
C GLY A 269 66.46 -69.77 -4.12
N SER A 270 67.45 -69.23 -3.40
CA SER A 270 68.14 -70.00 -2.36
C SER A 270 67.18 -70.44 -1.26
N SER A 271 67.07 -71.75 -1.04
CA SER A 271 66.15 -72.40 -0.09
C SER A 271 64.66 -72.06 -0.27
N ALA A 272 64.26 -71.61 -1.48
CA ALA A 272 62.86 -71.40 -1.82
C ALA A 272 62.09 -72.73 -1.79
N GLY A 273 60.84 -72.73 -1.34
CA GLY A 273 59.95 -73.89 -1.35
C GLY A 273 60.44 -75.10 -0.54
N ASN A 274 61.41 -74.93 0.36
CA ASN A 274 61.96 -76.01 1.17
C ASN A 274 60.88 -76.57 2.11
N GLY A 275 60.60 -77.88 1.99
CA GLY A 275 59.65 -78.61 2.83
C GLY A 275 58.18 -78.51 2.42
N ILE A 276 57.85 -77.99 1.23
CA ILE A 276 56.47 -77.93 0.71
C ILE A 276 56.02 -79.31 0.21
N VAL A 277 55.00 -79.89 0.83
CA VAL A 277 54.50 -81.23 0.48
C VAL A 277 53.22 -81.20 -0.37
N GLY A 278 52.48 -80.08 -0.40
CA GLY A 278 51.28 -79.91 -1.24
C GLY A 278 51.60 -79.47 -2.68
N SER A 279 50.57 -79.15 -3.46
CA SER A 279 50.66 -78.94 -4.92
C SER A 279 50.31 -77.51 -5.36
N ASN A 280 50.68 -77.14 -6.59
CA ASN A 280 50.42 -75.82 -7.21
C ASN A 280 51.02 -74.62 -6.47
N ASN A 281 52.17 -74.80 -5.80
CA ASN A 281 52.77 -73.73 -5.00
C ASN A 281 53.83 -72.96 -5.79
N ILE A 282 53.78 -71.63 -5.73
CA ILE A 282 54.81 -70.74 -6.29
C ILE A 282 55.63 -70.17 -5.14
N SER A 283 56.94 -70.41 -5.15
CA SER A 283 57.92 -69.93 -4.18
C SER A 283 59.09 -69.26 -4.89
N LEU A 284 59.10 -67.94 -4.99
CA LEU A 284 60.11 -67.16 -5.69
C LEU A 284 60.85 -66.22 -4.75
N GLY A 285 62.13 -66.49 -4.48
CA GLY A 285 63.02 -65.66 -3.66
C GLY A 285 63.75 -66.45 -2.57
N ARG A 286 64.67 -65.79 -1.86
CA ARG A 286 65.45 -66.44 -0.80
C ARG A 286 64.56 -66.81 0.38
N ASN A 287 64.53 -68.09 0.76
CA ASN A 287 63.66 -68.64 1.82
C ASN A 287 62.16 -68.39 1.58
N ALA A 288 61.71 -68.11 0.35
CA ALA A 288 60.30 -67.94 0.03
C ALA A 288 59.55 -69.27 0.21
N GLY A 289 58.43 -69.28 0.92
CA GLY A 289 57.63 -70.49 1.11
C GLY A 289 58.35 -71.60 1.89
N SER A 290 59.51 -71.30 2.47
CA SER A 290 60.25 -72.26 3.29
C SER A 290 59.43 -72.58 4.52
N ALA A 291 59.27 -73.87 4.79
CA ALA A 291 58.69 -74.34 6.03
C ALA A 291 59.34 -73.64 7.22
N ALA A 292 58.54 -72.92 7.99
CA ALA A 292 59.03 -72.33 9.22
C ALA A 292 59.48 -73.44 10.18
N LEU A 293 60.57 -73.20 10.90
CA LEU A 293 60.88 -73.95 12.10
C LEU A 293 59.75 -73.72 13.11
N THR A 294 58.78 -74.61 13.15
CA THR A 294 57.71 -74.59 14.13
C THR A 294 58.20 -75.33 15.37
N VAL A 295 58.53 -74.60 16.44
CA VAL A 295 58.70 -75.18 17.77
C VAL A 295 57.47 -74.82 18.58
N ASN A 296 56.67 -75.82 18.98
CA ASN A 296 55.47 -75.67 19.82
C ASN A 296 54.45 -74.63 19.32
N GLY A 297 54.09 -74.65 18.03
CA GLY A 297 53.01 -73.80 17.49
C GLY A 297 53.33 -72.31 17.37
N THR A 298 54.54 -71.89 17.74
CA THR A 298 55.08 -70.54 17.52
C THR A 298 56.10 -70.53 16.39
N VAL A 299 55.93 -69.62 15.45
CA VAL A 299 56.85 -69.43 14.31
C VAL A 299 58.17 -68.84 14.82
N VAL A 300 59.23 -69.65 14.88
CA VAL A 300 60.58 -69.14 15.18
C VAL A 300 61.16 -68.58 13.88
N SER A 301 61.49 -67.29 13.85
CA SER A 301 62.29 -66.72 12.76
C SER A 301 63.70 -67.30 12.83
N SER A 302 64.11 -68.06 11.81
CA SER A 302 65.48 -68.57 11.75
C SER A 302 66.49 -67.43 11.46
N PRO A 303 67.73 -67.52 11.98
CA PRO A 303 68.77 -66.52 11.75
C PRO A 303 69.25 -66.45 10.28
N PRO A 304 69.95 -65.37 9.89
CA PRO A 304 70.36 -65.11 8.50
C PRO A 304 71.42 -66.05 7.91
N ASP A 305 72.06 -66.93 8.69
CA ASP A 305 73.33 -67.56 8.29
C ASP A 305 73.25 -69.08 8.12
N GLY A 306 73.12 -69.51 6.86
CA GLY A 306 74.10 -70.39 6.19
C GLY A 306 74.25 -71.88 6.52
N ASP A 307 73.96 -72.38 7.71
CA ASP A 307 74.33 -73.76 8.08
C ASP A 307 73.20 -74.80 7.88
N PHE A 308 73.07 -75.30 6.64
CA PHE A 308 72.09 -76.34 6.24
C PHE A 308 72.66 -77.78 6.23
N ASN A 309 73.60 -78.11 7.11
CA ASN A 309 74.21 -79.44 7.16
C ASN A 309 73.87 -80.27 8.41
N ASN A 310 72.86 -79.88 9.20
CA ASN A 310 72.36 -80.72 10.28
C ASN A 310 70.98 -81.29 9.96
N SER A 311 70.86 -82.61 10.07
CA SER A 311 69.67 -83.44 9.88
C SER A 311 68.62 -83.23 10.97
N VAL A 312 68.15 -81.99 11.15
CA VAL A 312 66.91 -81.70 11.85
C VAL A 312 65.80 -81.74 10.81
N SER A 313 64.79 -82.57 11.03
CA SER A 313 63.61 -82.65 10.17
C SER A 313 62.91 -81.29 10.16
N LEU A 314 63.18 -80.48 9.14
CA LEU A 314 62.37 -79.31 8.81
C LEU A 314 60.92 -79.79 8.71
N ALA A 315 60.01 -79.19 9.49
CA ALA A 315 58.60 -79.54 9.50
C ALA A 315 58.06 -79.44 8.08
N THR A 316 57.44 -80.49 7.54
CA THR A 316 56.80 -80.43 6.23
C THR A 316 55.57 -79.52 6.29
N VAL A 317 55.45 -78.59 5.35
CA VAL A 317 54.29 -77.71 5.21
C VAL A 317 53.39 -78.27 4.11
N ASN A 318 52.21 -78.77 4.50
CA ASN A 318 51.19 -79.25 3.58
C ASN A 318 50.25 -78.09 3.22
N VAL A 319 50.54 -77.40 2.12
CA VAL A 319 49.74 -76.28 1.61
C VAL A 319 49.56 -76.41 0.10
N ASN A 320 48.42 -75.97 -0.39
CA ASN A 320 48.05 -75.99 -1.80
C ASN A 320 47.70 -74.59 -2.32
N ASP A 321 47.96 -74.37 -3.60
CA ASP A 321 47.58 -73.14 -4.32
C ASP A 321 48.14 -71.85 -3.67
N THR A 322 49.34 -71.93 -3.10
CA THR A 322 49.99 -70.80 -2.44
C THR A 322 50.91 -70.01 -3.36
N VAL A 323 51.02 -68.71 -3.12
CA VAL A 323 51.97 -67.82 -3.82
C VAL A 323 52.84 -67.11 -2.80
N THR A 324 54.12 -67.45 -2.77
CA THR A 324 55.13 -66.85 -1.89
C THR A 324 56.23 -66.20 -2.73
N ILE A 325 56.29 -64.88 -2.77
CA ILE A 325 57.24 -64.14 -3.63
C ILE A 325 58.00 -63.11 -2.80
N GLY A 326 59.31 -63.24 -2.69
CA GLY A 326 60.19 -62.33 -1.98
C GLY A 326 61.10 -63.05 -0.98
N THR A 327 61.69 -62.29 -0.07
CA THR A 327 62.62 -62.86 0.92
C THR A 327 61.86 -63.27 2.18
N SER A 328 61.98 -64.52 2.60
CA SER A 328 61.39 -65.05 3.84
C SER A 328 59.86 -64.87 3.95
N THR A 329 59.15 -64.98 2.82
CA THR A 329 57.67 -64.98 2.78
C THR A 329 57.07 -66.29 3.27
N LYS A 330 55.88 -66.22 3.86
CA LYS A 330 55.19 -67.38 4.46
C LYS A 330 53.70 -67.41 4.12
N ALA A 331 53.29 -68.41 3.36
CA ALA A 331 51.90 -68.83 3.22
C ALA A 331 51.67 -70.00 4.19
N LEU A 332 50.82 -69.82 5.20
CA LEU A 332 50.66 -70.79 6.30
C LEU A 332 49.56 -71.83 6.09
N ALA A 333 48.71 -71.64 5.08
CA ALA A 333 47.58 -72.50 4.76
C ALA A 333 47.23 -72.36 3.27
N ASP A 334 46.23 -73.14 2.82
CA ASP A 334 45.80 -73.17 1.41
C ASP A 334 45.32 -71.80 0.91
N ASN A 335 45.48 -71.58 -0.41
CA ASN A 335 45.06 -70.38 -1.14
C ASN A 335 45.69 -69.06 -0.65
N ALA A 336 46.76 -69.15 0.15
CA ALA A 336 47.37 -68.00 0.78
C ALA A 336 48.39 -67.32 -0.14
N ILE A 337 48.33 -65.99 -0.23
CA ILE A 337 49.22 -65.18 -1.06
C ILE A 337 50.09 -64.31 -0.14
N ALA A 338 51.41 -64.51 -0.16
CA ALA A 338 52.40 -63.74 0.59
C ALA A 338 53.48 -63.18 -0.35
N VAL A 339 53.43 -61.89 -0.64
CA VAL A 339 54.36 -61.22 -1.57
C VAL A 339 55.09 -60.08 -0.84
N GLY A 340 56.42 -60.07 -0.80
CA GLY A 340 57.24 -59.03 -0.18
C GLY A 340 58.38 -59.60 0.67
N THR A 341 59.06 -58.77 1.46
CA THR A 341 60.05 -59.28 2.44
C THR A 341 59.33 -59.55 3.75
N ARG A 342 59.41 -60.77 4.29
CA ARG A 342 58.76 -61.18 5.55
C ARG A 342 57.23 -61.01 5.55
N ALA A 343 56.59 -61.09 4.38
CA ALA A 343 55.13 -61.11 4.29
C ALA A 343 54.58 -62.46 4.79
N GLN A 344 53.46 -62.44 5.50
CA GLN A 344 52.84 -63.61 6.10
C GLN A 344 51.32 -63.61 5.86
N SER A 345 50.80 -64.68 5.27
CA SER A 345 49.37 -64.89 5.05
C SER A 345 48.88 -66.21 5.66
N ALA A 346 47.69 -66.14 6.27
CA ALA A 346 46.90 -67.30 6.70
C ALA A 346 46.01 -67.82 5.56
N GLY A 347 45.09 -68.75 5.84
CA GLY A 347 44.26 -69.39 4.82
C GLY A 347 43.33 -68.41 4.10
N ASN A 348 43.24 -68.53 2.77
CA ASN A 348 42.51 -67.61 1.89
C ASN A 348 42.89 -66.13 2.06
N ALA A 349 44.06 -65.84 2.64
CA ALA A 349 44.47 -64.49 3.00
C ALA A 349 45.49 -63.93 1.99
N VAL A 350 45.51 -62.60 1.87
CA VAL A 350 46.39 -61.88 0.94
C VAL A 350 47.27 -60.91 1.72
N ALA A 351 48.57 -61.20 1.79
CA ALA A 351 49.59 -60.35 2.39
C ALA A 351 50.56 -59.85 1.31
N VAL A 352 50.54 -58.56 0.99
CA VAL A 352 51.40 -57.97 -0.06
C VAL A 352 52.13 -56.75 0.47
N GLY A 353 53.44 -56.82 0.67
CA GLY A 353 54.30 -55.74 1.14
C GLY A 353 55.40 -56.21 2.10
N VAL A 354 56.33 -55.31 2.45
CA VAL A 354 57.40 -55.64 3.42
C VAL A 354 56.79 -55.73 4.81
N GLY A 355 56.85 -56.90 5.44
CA GLY A 355 56.28 -57.14 6.78
C GLY A 355 54.76 -57.14 6.85
N ALA A 356 54.06 -57.25 5.71
CA ALA A 356 52.60 -57.37 5.67
C ALA A 356 52.14 -58.68 6.36
N GLY A 357 51.18 -58.58 7.28
CA GLY A 357 50.65 -59.71 8.04
C GLY A 357 49.13 -59.83 7.88
N ALA A 358 48.68 -60.71 7.00
CA ALA A 358 47.28 -61.13 6.92
C ALA A 358 47.14 -62.42 7.74
N THR A 359 47.11 -62.27 9.07
CA THR A 359 47.34 -63.40 10.02
C THR A 359 46.07 -64.17 10.39
N ALA A 360 44.90 -63.72 9.93
CA ALA A 360 43.62 -64.40 10.10
C ALA A 360 43.03 -64.86 8.75
N VAL A 361 42.06 -65.76 8.81
CA VAL A 361 41.39 -66.32 7.63
C VAL A 361 40.66 -65.22 6.85
N ASN A 362 40.76 -65.27 5.51
CA ASN A 362 40.18 -64.28 4.58
C ASN A 362 40.67 -62.83 4.79
N ALA A 363 41.77 -62.63 5.53
CA ALA A 363 42.29 -61.31 5.80
C ALA A 363 43.05 -60.75 4.58
N VAL A 364 43.03 -59.43 4.41
CA VAL A 364 43.76 -58.73 3.35
C VAL A 364 44.67 -57.69 3.98
N ALA A 365 45.98 -57.86 3.87
CA ALA A 365 47.01 -56.94 4.35
C ALA A 365 47.89 -56.48 3.18
N ILE A 366 47.73 -55.24 2.70
CA ILE A 366 48.46 -54.72 1.53
C ILE A 366 49.20 -53.43 1.88
N GLY A 367 50.53 -53.48 1.94
CA GLY A 367 51.41 -52.35 2.24
C GLY A 367 52.56 -52.74 3.17
N THR A 368 53.46 -51.80 3.44
CA THR A 368 54.57 -52.02 4.39
C THR A 368 54.04 -52.07 5.83
N ASN A 369 54.40 -53.11 6.58
CA ASN A 369 54.00 -53.33 7.97
C ASN A 369 52.48 -53.24 8.22
N THR A 370 51.67 -53.65 7.24
CA THR A 370 50.21 -53.77 7.44
C THR A 370 49.87 -55.00 8.27
N LEU A 371 48.83 -54.91 9.07
CA LEU A 371 48.39 -56.02 9.91
C LEU A 371 46.86 -56.15 9.88
N ALA A 372 46.38 -57.20 9.22
CA ALA A 372 45.00 -57.65 9.32
C ALA A 372 45.00 -58.93 10.17
N SER A 373 44.59 -58.80 11.44
CA SER A 373 44.77 -59.83 12.47
C SER A 373 43.48 -60.55 12.89
N ALA A 374 42.33 -60.14 12.32
CA ALA A 374 41.02 -60.72 12.61
C ALA A 374 40.29 -61.24 11.36
N LEU A 375 39.25 -62.06 11.57
CA LEU A 375 38.47 -62.69 10.50
C LEU A 375 37.88 -61.65 9.53
N ASN A 376 38.10 -61.84 8.22
CA ASN A 376 37.65 -60.93 7.16
C ASN A 376 38.17 -59.49 7.32
N ALA A 377 39.26 -59.27 8.05
CA ALA A 377 39.84 -57.94 8.25
C ALA A 377 40.58 -57.48 6.99
N VAL A 378 40.45 -56.20 6.65
CA VAL A 378 41.14 -55.55 5.54
C VAL A 378 42.02 -54.44 6.09
N ALA A 379 43.30 -54.46 5.79
CA ALA A 379 44.30 -53.45 6.13
C ALA A 379 45.12 -53.10 4.89
N VAL A 380 44.91 -51.91 4.32
CA VAL A 380 45.58 -51.46 3.09
C VAL A 380 46.26 -50.11 3.35
N GLY A 381 47.54 -49.98 3.02
CA GLY A 381 48.35 -48.77 3.23
C GLY A 381 49.37 -48.94 4.36
N SER A 382 50.55 -48.31 4.22
CA SER A 382 51.68 -48.56 5.14
C SER A 382 51.31 -48.32 6.62
N GLY A 383 51.56 -49.32 7.47
CA GLY A 383 51.24 -49.29 8.91
C GLY A 383 49.75 -49.38 9.26
N SER A 384 48.85 -49.58 8.28
CA SER A 384 47.43 -49.80 8.57
C SER A 384 47.22 -51.08 9.39
N LYS A 385 46.24 -51.03 10.29
CA LYS A 385 45.93 -52.11 11.21
C LYS A 385 44.43 -52.33 11.31
N SER A 386 44.01 -53.58 11.15
CA SER A 386 42.64 -54.02 11.41
C SER A 386 42.68 -55.23 12.32
N ASP A 387 42.38 -54.99 13.61
CA ASP A 387 42.40 -56.00 14.69
C ASP A 387 41.01 -56.52 15.05
N ALA A 388 39.97 -56.05 14.36
CA ALA A 388 38.60 -56.45 14.61
C ALA A 388 38.00 -57.20 13.42
N ALA A 389 37.12 -58.15 13.73
CA ALA A 389 36.43 -58.91 12.68
C ALA A 389 35.63 -57.96 11.78
N GLN A 390 35.68 -58.21 10.47
CA GLN A 390 35.04 -57.38 9.44
C GLN A 390 35.52 -55.92 9.42
N GLY A 391 36.65 -55.60 10.08
CA GLY A 391 37.20 -54.26 10.12
C GLY A 391 37.92 -53.90 8.83
N THR A 392 37.67 -52.70 8.30
CA THR A 392 38.29 -52.20 7.06
C THR A 392 39.12 -50.96 7.34
N ALA A 393 40.44 -51.09 7.35
CA ALA A 393 41.42 -50.01 7.51
C ALA A 393 42.10 -49.75 6.16
N VAL A 394 41.91 -48.57 5.56
CA VAL A 394 42.49 -48.19 4.26
C VAL A 394 43.14 -46.81 4.35
N GLY A 395 44.46 -46.76 4.35
CA GLY A 395 45.25 -45.54 4.46
C GLY A 395 46.54 -45.77 5.25
N ASN A 396 47.51 -44.86 5.15
CA ASN A 396 48.73 -44.98 5.97
C ASN A 396 48.37 -44.77 7.45
N GLY A 397 48.70 -45.75 8.31
CA GLY A 397 48.43 -45.69 9.74
C GLY A 397 46.94 -45.76 10.14
N SER A 398 46.01 -46.07 9.23
CA SER A 398 44.60 -46.24 9.60
C SER A 398 44.41 -47.40 10.57
N TYR A 399 43.46 -47.27 11.50
CA TYR A 399 43.27 -48.26 12.56
C TYR A 399 41.79 -48.57 12.82
N VAL A 400 41.46 -49.86 12.77
CA VAL A 400 40.18 -50.42 13.23
C VAL A 400 40.44 -51.43 14.35
N ASN A 401 39.82 -51.23 15.52
CA ASN A 401 39.92 -52.14 16.67
C ASN A 401 38.57 -52.60 17.24
N ALA A 402 37.46 -52.20 16.61
CA ALA A 402 36.12 -52.61 16.98
C ALA A 402 35.38 -53.25 15.80
N LEU A 403 34.46 -54.18 16.11
CA LEU A 403 33.72 -55.01 15.15
C LEU A 403 33.07 -54.15 14.05
N GLY A 404 33.27 -54.51 12.78
CA GLY A 404 32.61 -53.87 11.64
C GLY A 404 33.01 -52.40 11.39
N GLY A 405 34.05 -51.91 12.07
CA GLY A 405 34.53 -50.55 11.87
C GLY A 405 35.15 -50.34 10.48
N THR A 406 34.98 -49.16 9.92
CA THR A 406 35.57 -48.77 8.62
C THR A 406 36.35 -47.47 8.79
N ALA A 407 37.66 -47.51 8.58
CA ALA A 407 38.55 -46.36 8.66
C ALA A 407 39.27 -46.16 7.31
N VAL A 408 39.01 -45.04 6.63
CA VAL A 408 39.58 -44.72 5.33
C VAL A 408 40.25 -43.34 5.35
N GLY A 409 41.57 -43.29 5.25
CA GLY A 409 42.37 -42.05 5.30
C GLY A 409 43.70 -42.22 6.03
N PHE A 410 44.58 -41.23 5.92
CA PHE A 410 45.83 -41.18 6.70
C PHE A 410 45.48 -41.11 8.19
N ASN A 411 45.91 -42.09 8.98
CA ASN A 411 45.68 -42.13 10.43
C ASN A 411 44.19 -42.06 10.85
N ALA A 412 43.27 -42.49 9.98
CA ALA A 412 41.85 -42.58 10.30
C ALA A 412 41.60 -43.70 11.33
N GLY A 413 40.72 -43.47 12.30
CA GLY A 413 40.42 -44.38 13.40
C GLY A 413 38.93 -44.70 13.53
N ALA A 414 38.56 -45.97 13.38
CA ALA A 414 37.21 -46.46 13.71
C ALA A 414 37.30 -47.34 14.96
N PHE A 415 37.02 -46.72 16.11
CA PHE A 415 37.21 -47.32 17.43
C PHE A 415 35.90 -47.76 18.10
N GLY A 416 34.76 -47.29 17.61
CA GLY A 416 33.45 -47.80 18.00
C GLY A 416 33.01 -48.98 17.14
N GLY A 417 32.17 -49.86 17.68
CA GLY A 417 31.55 -50.93 16.89
C GLY A 417 30.68 -50.34 15.77
N ASN A 418 30.80 -50.87 14.55
CA ASN A 418 30.13 -50.35 13.35
C ASN A 418 30.40 -48.85 13.07
N ALA A 419 31.50 -48.30 13.56
CA ALA A 419 31.86 -46.90 13.35
C ALA A 419 32.47 -46.68 11.96
N ALA A 420 32.26 -45.50 11.39
CA ALA A 420 32.76 -45.12 10.08
C ALA A 420 33.61 -43.85 10.18
N ALA A 421 34.89 -43.94 9.85
CA ALA A 421 35.82 -42.82 9.79
C ALA A 421 36.37 -42.65 8.37
N PHE A 422 36.11 -41.52 7.73
CA PHE A 422 36.56 -41.21 6.37
C PHE A 422 37.22 -39.82 6.35
N GLY A 423 38.52 -39.77 6.07
CA GLY A 423 39.32 -38.53 6.12
C GLY A 423 40.64 -38.76 6.84
N ALA A 424 41.62 -37.88 6.63
CA ALA A 424 42.85 -37.95 7.42
C ALA A 424 42.55 -37.59 8.89
N ASN A 425 43.11 -38.35 9.84
CA ASN A 425 42.88 -38.20 11.28
C ASN A 425 41.40 -38.26 11.72
N ALA A 426 40.47 -38.69 10.86
CA ALA A 426 39.06 -38.83 11.21
C ALA A 426 38.91 -39.91 12.29
N ASN A 427 38.20 -39.61 13.38
CA ASN A 427 38.05 -40.49 14.54
C ASN A 427 36.59 -40.72 14.87
N ALA A 428 36.11 -41.94 14.62
CA ALA A 428 34.78 -42.40 15.00
C ALA A 428 34.90 -43.36 16.20
N THR A 429 34.86 -42.80 17.42
CA THR A 429 35.07 -43.57 18.67
C THR A 429 33.77 -44.09 19.27
N GLY A 430 32.64 -43.45 18.99
CA GLY A 430 31.35 -43.87 19.50
C GLY A 430 30.81 -45.13 18.81
N LEU A 431 30.04 -45.95 19.53
CA LEU A 431 29.26 -47.05 18.94
C LEU A 431 28.35 -46.49 17.83
N SER A 432 28.38 -47.10 16.64
CA SER A 432 27.60 -46.67 15.47
C SER A 432 27.78 -45.18 15.12
N SER A 433 28.97 -44.63 15.36
CA SER A 433 29.29 -43.23 15.05
C SER A 433 29.86 -43.06 13.65
N ALA A 434 29.79 -41.85 13.11
CA ALA A 434 30.28 -41.53 11.77
C ALA A 434 31.07 -40.22 11.75
N ALA A 435 32.35 -40.28 11.37
CA ALA A 435 33.23 -39.13 11.20
C ALA A 435 33.67 -39.03 9.72
N PHE A 436 33.26 -37.98 9.02
CA PHE A 436 33.55 -37.74 7.61
C PHE A 436 34.21 -36.36 7.44
N GLY A 437 35.51 -36.32 7.16
CA GLY A 437 36.31 -35.10 7.01
C GLY A 437 37.68 -35.23 7.67
N ASP A 438 38.64 -34.41 7.23
CA ASP A 438 39.94 -34.28 7.89
C ASP A 438 39.75 -33.85 9.35
N ASP A 439 40.37 -34.51 10.32
CA ASP A 439 40.20 -34.26 11.75
C ASP A 439 38.74 -34.31 12.28
N ALA A 440 37.79 -34.92 11.55
CA ALA A 440 36.42 -35.08 12.03
C ALA A 440 36.36 -36.04 13.23
N GLN A 441 35.59 -35.72 14.26
CA GLN A 441 35.53 -36.47 15.52
C GLN A 441 34.08 -36.78 15.91
N ALA A 442 33.69 -38.06 15.81
CA ALA A 442 32.40 -38.55 16.30
C ALA A 442 32.63 -39.35 17.58
N LEU A 443 32.58 -38.64 18.72
CA LEU A 443 33.22 -39.10 19.96
C LEU A 443 32.37 -40.06 20.79
N VAL A 444 31.06 -40.02 20.60
CA VAL A 444 30.08 -40.71 21.45
C VAL A 444 29.05 -41.48 20.62
N ALA A 445 28.26 -42.35 21.28
CA ALA A 445 27.34 -43.25 20.60
C ALA A 445 26.35 -42.53 19.67
N SER A 446 26.15 -43.10 18.48
CA SER A 446 25.25 -42.60 17.42
C SER A 446 25.51 -41.16 16.97
N SER A 447 26.68 -40.59 17.28
CA SER A 447 27.05 -39.24 16.86
C SER A 447 27.55 -39.21 15.41
N VAL A 448 27.34 -38.08 14.73
CA VAL A 448 27.76 -37.87 13.34
C VAL A 448 28.53 -36.56 13.24
N ALA A 449 29.77 -36.60 12.78
CA ALA A 449 30.59 -35.45 12.46
C ALA A 449 30.86 -35.42 10.95
N LEU A 450 30.35 -34.40 10.25
CA LEU A 450 30.48 -34.24 8.81
C LEU A 450 31.12 -32.88 8.49
N GLY A 451 32.39 -32.88 8.12
CA GLY A 451 33.18 -31.69 7.80
C GLY A 451 34.56 -31.72 8.43
N THR A 452 35.52 -30.98 7.86
CA THR A 452 36.89 -30.90 8.38
C THR A 452 36.89 -30.29 9.79
N GLY A 453 37.45 -30.97 10.78
CA GLY A 453 37.48 -30.55 12.18
C GLY A 453 36.11 -30.51 12.86
N ALA A 454 35.07 -31.11 12.28
CA ALA A 454 33.76 -31.19 12.93
C ALA A 454 33.82 -32.12 14.15
N VAL A 455 33.23 -31.73 15.28
CA VAL A 455 33.27 -32.49 16.54
C VAL A 455 31.86 -32.73 17.06
N ALA A 456 31.44 -34.00 17.05
CA ALA A 456 30.18 -34.45 17.64
C ALA A 456 30.47 -35.20 18.95
N ASN A 457 30.30 -34.51 20.07
CA ASN A 457 30.63 -35.00 21.43
C ASN A 457 29.39 -35.26 22.32
N ASN A 458 28.18 -35.13 21.76
CA ASN A 458 26.90 -35.42 22.43
C ASN A 458 26.21 -36.63 21.79
N VAL A 459 25.56 -37.48 22.60
CA VAL A 459 24.94 -38.74 22.16
C VAL A 459 23.86 -38.47 21.11
N GLY A 460 23.93 -39.14 19.96
CA GLY A 460 22.96 -38.96 18.87
C GLY A 460 23.01 -37.58 18.20
N ALA A 461 24.02 -36.75 18.45
CA ALA A 461 24.12 -35.40 17.89
C ALA A 461 24.85 -35.37 16.55
N VAL A 462 24.56 -34.35 15.75
CA VAL A 462 25.14 -34.16 14.42
C VAL A 462 25.91 -32.83 14.38
N ALA A 463 27.22 -32.88 14.14
CA ALA A 463 28.02 -31.72 13.75
C ALA A 463 28.09 -31.67 12.22
N LEU A 464 27.53 -30.62 11.61
CA LEU A 464 27.36 -30.48 10.16
C LEU A 464 28.07 -29.24 9.62
N GLY A 465 29.19 -29.45 8.94
CA GLY A 465 30.05 -28.42 8.35
C GLY A 465 31.41 -28.33 9.04
N ALA A 466 32.40 -27.77 8.35
CA ALA A 466 33.77 -27.63 8.86
C ALA A 466 33.83 -26.89 10.22
N GLY A 467 34.55 -27.44 11.19
CA GLY A 467 34.71 -26.85 12.52
C GLY A 467 33.42 -26.76 13.35
N SER A 468 32.32 -27.41 12.94
CA SER A 468 31.09 -27.39 13.73
C SER A 468 31.25 -28.24 14.98
N VAL A 469 30.75 -27.77 16.11
CA VAL A 469 30.85 -28.49 17.39
C VAL A 469 29.44 -28.65 17.96
N THR A 470 29.08 -29.86 18.41
CA THR A 470 27.79 -30.05 19.09
C THR A 470 27.88 -29.60 20.55
N ALA A 471 26.76 -29.06 21.05
CA ALA A 471 26.56 -28.74 22.45
C ALA A 471 25.40 -29.59 23.02
N ALA A 472 25.21 -29.55 24.34
CA ALA A 472 24.05 -30.17 24.96
C ALA A 472 22.75 -29.58 24.38
N ALA A 473 21.75 -30.44 24.13
CA ALA A 473 20.46 -29.99 23.59
C ALA A 473 19.76 -29.05 24.59
N VAL A 474 19.35 -27.86 24.13
CA VAL A 474 18.68 -26.85 24.97
C VAL A 474 17.17 -26.93 24.76
N GLY A 475 16.44 -27.32 25.81
CA GLY A 475 14.97 -27.31 25.82
C GLY A 475 14.43 -25.93 26.20
N THR A 476 13.79 -25.24 25.26
CA THR A 476 13.14 -23.94 25.52
C THR A 476 11.65 -24.15 25.70
N ALA A 477 11.15 -24.05 26.93
CA ALA A 477 9.75 -24.35 27.24
C ALA A 477 8.76 -23.26 26.83
N SER A 478 9.16 -21.99 26.97
CA SER A 478 8.29 -20.84 26.72
C SER A 478 9.09 -19.54 26.55
N THR A 479 8.40 -18.46 26.20
CA THR A 479 8.88 -17.08 26.31
C THR A 479 7.80 -16.19 26.94
N VAL A 480 8.18 -15.06 27.53
CA VAL A 480 7.23 -14.08 28.10
C VAL A 480 7.28 -12.81 27.26
N ILE A 481 6.17 -12.48 26.61
CA ILE A 481 6.00 -11.23 25.86
C ILE A 481 5.00 -10.38 26.62
N ARG A 482 5.46 -9.23 27.16
CA ARG A 482 4.63 -8.26 27.90
C ARG A 482 3.84 -8.87 29.07
N GLY A 483 4.44 -9.82 29.79
CA GLY A 483 3.82 -10.49 30.94
C GLY A 483 2.96 -11.71 30.59
N THR A 484 2.71 -11.99 29.31
CA THR A 484 2.02 -13.20 28.86
C THR A 484 3.03 -14.28 28.47
N THR A 485 2.90 -15.47 29.06
CA THR A 485 3.72 -16.63 28.73
C THR A 485 3.20 -17.35 27.49
N TYR A 486 4.07 -17.58 26.51
CA TYR A 486 3.83 -18.34 25.29
C TYR A 486 4.62 -19.64 25.33
N ASN A 487 3.92 -20.77 25.44
CA ASN A 487 4.54 -22.10 25.48
C ASN A 487 4.98 -22.55 24.07
N PHE A 488 6.11 -23.24 23.98
CA PHE A 488 6.61 -23.82 22.74
C PHE A 488 6.40 -25.34 22.70
N ALA A 489 6.31 -25.90 21.49
CA ALA A 489 6.35 -27.34 21.28
C ALA A 489 7.80 -27.87 21.33
N GLY A 490 7.96 -29.18 21.52
CA GLY A 490 9.29 -29.82 21.45
C GLY A 490 10.25 -29.45 22.60
N THR A 491 9.73 -29.24 23.81
CA THR A 491 10.48 -28.70 24.96
C THR A 491 11.56 -29.63 25.53
N THR A 492 11.60 -30.89 25.11
CA THR A 492 12.55 -31.92 25.58
C THR A 492 13.32 -32.54 24.40
N PRO A 493 14.19 -31.78 23.71
CA PRO A 493 15.00 -32.33 22.63
C PRO A 493 15.99 -33.36 23.19
N ALA A 494 16.03 -34.55 22.58
CA ALA A 494 16.99 -35.60 22.98
C ALA A 494 18.42 -35.32 22.51
N SER A 495 18.58 -34.51 21.45
CA SER A 495 19.86 -34.21 20.81
C SER A 495 19.75 -32.94 19.95
N THR A 496 20.87 -32.49 19.37
CA THR A 496 20.94 -31.31 18.50
C THR A 496 21.69 -31.59 17.19
N VAL A 497 21.36 -30.79 16.17
CA VAL A 497 22.16 -30.66 14.95
C VAL A 497 22.86 -29.30 15.03
N SER A 498 24.18 -29.31 15.15
CA SER A 498 24.99 -28.09 15.09
C SER A 498 25.49 -27.85 13.67
N VAL A 499 25.28 -26.64 13.16
CA VAL A 499 25.78 -26.20 11.84
C VAL A 499 26.97 -25.25 11.95
N GLY A 500 27.56 -25.09 13.14
CA GLY A 500 28.67 -24.17 13.41
C GLY A 500 29.25 -24.35 14.81
N ASP A 501 30.12 -23.45 15.22
CA ASP A 501 30.53 -23.28 16.61
C ASP A 501 30.20 -21.84 17.03
N VAL A 502 30.30 -21.53 18.33
CA VAL A 502 30.05 -20.17 18.84
C VAL A 502 31.00 -19.17 18.17
N GLY A 503 30.45 -18.16 17.50
CA GLY A 503 31.21 -17.18 16.71
C GLY A 503 31.55 -17.64 15.27
N ALA A 504 31.12 -18.84 14.87
CA ALA A 504 31.25 -19.41 13.53
C ALA A 504 29.91 -19.99 13.03
N GLU A 505 28.81 -19.27 13.29
CA GLU A 505 27.47 -19.65 12.91
C GLU A 505 27.27 -19.63 11.39
N ARG A 506 26.35 -20.47 10.88
CA ARG A 506 26.01 -20.56 9.45
C ARG A 506 24.57 -20.20 9.18
N THR A 507 24.33 -19.65 7.99
CA THR A 507 22.98 -19.51 7.46
C THR A 507 22.43 -20.86 7.01
N VAL A 508 21.14 -21.09 7.24
CA VAL A 508 20.40 -22.24 6.71
C VAL A 508 19.48 -21.72 5.61
N THR A 509 19.77 -22.04 4.36
CA THR A 509 19.07 -21.52 3.19
C THR A 509 18.18 -22.58 2.53
N ASN A 510 17.26 -22.15 1.66
CA ASN A 510 16.27 -23.02 1.00
C ASN A 510 15.32 -23.77 1.97
N VAL A 511 15.02 -23.14 3.11
CA VAL A 511 14.03 -23.64 4.07
C VAL A 511 12.63 -23.30 3.59
N ALA A 512 11.82 -24.31 3.27
CA ALA A 512 10.39 -24.14 2.97
C ALA A 512 9.64 -23.59 4.20
N ALA A 513 8.48 -22.98 3.99
CA ALA A 513 7.72 -22.42 5.11
C ALA A 513 7.27 -23.53 6.08
N GLY A 514 7.68 -23.43 7.34
CA GLY A 514 7.25 -24.34 8.40
C GLY A 514 5.78 -24.17 8.75
N ARG A 515 5.15 -25.17 9.37
CA ARG A 515 3.77 -25.00 9.85
C ARG A 515 3.74 -24.00 11.02
N ILE A 516 2.81 -23.05 10.99
CA ILE A 516 2.63 -22.06 12.07
C ILE A 516 1.45 -22.52 12.95
N SER A 517 1.72 -23.42 13.90
CA SER A 517 0.74 -23.92 14.88
C SER A 517 1.39 -24.17 16.24
N GLY A 518 0.60 -24.23 17.31
CA GLY A 518 1.11 -24.42 18.68
C GLY A 518 1.78 -25.78 18.94
N SER A 519 1.68 -26.74 18.02
CA SER A 519 2.32 -28.05 18.10
C SER A 519 3.50 -28.21 17.13
N SER A 520 3.84 -27.18 16.35
CA SER A 520 4.85 -27.27 15.29
C SER A 520 6.27 -27.27 15.86
N THR A 521 7.12 -28.14 15.31
CA THR A 521 8.57 -28.19 15.56
C THR A 521 9.36 -27.92 14.28
N ASP A 522 8.73 -27.30 13.28
CA ASP A 522 9.35 -26.98 11.99
C ASP A 522 10.22 -25.70 12.12
N ALA A 523 11.27 -25.60 11.31
CA ALA A 523 12.04 -24.36 11.19
C ALA A 523 11.19 -23.25 10.52
N ILE A 524 11.30 -22.02 11.02
CA ILE A 524 10.66 -20.84 10.44
C ILE A 524 11.64 -20.15 9.48
N ASN A 525 11.19 -19.90 8.24
CA ASN A 525 12.00 -19.18 7.25
C ASN A 525 11.75 -17.66 7.30
N GLY A 526 12.55 -16.90 6.53
CA GLY A 526 12.45 -15.44 6.50
C GLY A 526 11.11 -14.89 5.98
N SER A 527 10.42 -15.58 5.06
CA SER A 527 9.14 -15.09 4.52
C SER A 527 8.00 -15.21 5.53
N GLN A 528 8.02 -16.21 6.41
CA GLN A 528 7.07 -16.34 7.51
C GLN A 528 7.25 -15.26 8.57
N LEU A 529 8.51 -14.99 8.97
CA LEU A 529 8.81 -13.90 9.90
C LEU A 529 8.45 -12.53 9.30
N TYR A 530 8.73 -12.33 8.01
CA TYR A 530 8.31 -11.13 7.29
C TYR A 530 6.78 -10.99 7.29
N ALA A 531 6.02 -12.06 7.04
CA ALA A 531 4.56 -12.01 7.07
C ALA A 531 4.01 -11.58 8.43
N THR A 532 4.61 -12.06 9.54
CA THR A 532 4.23 -11.62 10.89
C THR A 532 4.69 -10.19 11.20
N ASN A 533 5.84 -9.76 10.70
CA ASN A 533 6.29 -8.38 10.87
C ASN A 533 5.42 -7.41 10.07
N ALA A 534 5.03 -7.77 8.85
CA ALA A 534 4.09 -7.02 8.03
C ALA A 534 2.71 -6.92 8.70
N SER A 535 2.25 -7.97 9.39
CA SER A 535 1.00 -7.88 10.16
C SER A 535 1.11 -6.96 11.38
N ILE A 536 2.27 -6.92 12.05
CA ILE A 536 2.55 -5.97 13.13
C ILE A 536 2.63 -4.52 12.62
N GLU A 537 3.27 -4.30 11.46
CA GLU A 537 3.30 -2.97 10.83
C GLU A 537 1.90 -2.52 10.42
N ASN A 538 1.10 -3.41 9.81
CA ASN A 538 -0.30 -3.14 9.50
C ASN A 538 -1.14 -2.86 10.75
N LEU A 539 -0.86 -3.53 11.87
CA LEU A 539 -1.49 -3.22 13.15
C LEU A 539 -1.05 -1.84 13.65
N SER A 540 0.23 -1.48 13.52
CA SER A 540 0.76 -0.16 13.89
C SER A 540 0.11 0.95 13.07
N THR A 541 -0.03 0.77 11.75
CA THR A 541 -0.74 1.72 10.88
C THR A 541 -2.23 1.79 11.21
N THR A 542 -2.88 0.65 11.48
CA THR A 542 -4.28 0.60 11.92
C THR A 542 -4.48 1.33 13.24
N VAL A 543 -3.61 1.11 14.24
CA VAL A 543 -3.64 1.82 15.53
C VAL A 543 -3.37 3.31 15.33
N ALA A 544 -2.43 3.68 14.47
CA ALA A 544 -2.15 5.08 14.15
C ALA A 544 -3.31 5.75 13.39
N ALA A 545 -4.02 5.03 12.52
CA ALA A 545 -5.18 5.51 11.78
C ALA A 545 -6.44 5.57 12.67
N ASN A 546 -6.57 4.67 13.63
CA ASN A 546 -7.62 4.66 14.67
C ASN A 546 -7.34 5.65 15.81
N LYS A 547 -6.25 6.45 15.73
CA LYS A 547 -6.16 7.68 16.51
C LYS A 547 -7.41 8.50 16.22
N THR A 548 -8.00 9.10 17.24
CA THR A 548 -9.16 9.99 17.08
C THR A 548 -8.77 11.17 16.19
N LYS A 549 -9.04 11.05 14.88
CA LYS A 549 -8.55 11.95 13.83
C LYS A 549 -8.96 13.41 14.03
N TYR A 550 -10.07 13.62 14.74
CA TYR A 550 -10.66 14.94 14.98
C TYR A 550 -10.57 15.39 16.44
N TYR A 551 -9.91 14.63 17.32
CA TYR A 551 -9.76 14.96 18.74
C TYR A 551 -8.29 14.83 19.16
N SER A 552 -7.64 15.97 19.37
CA SER A 552 -6.23 16.09 19.76
C SER A 552 -6.09 17.06 20.93
N VAL A 553 -5.32 16.67 21.95
CA VAL A 553 -5.05 17.50 23.14
C VAL A 553 -3.54 17.80 23.18
N ASN A 554 -3.18 19.09 23.08
CA ASN A 554 -1.80 19.56 23.21
C ASN A 554 -1.60 20.13 24.64
N SER A 555 -1.15 19.29 25.57
CA SER A 555 -1.01 19.62 27.00
C SER A 555 0.40 19.30 27.51
N THR A 556 0.79 19.93 28.62
CA THR A 556 2.09 19.78 29.30
C THR A 556 1.93 19.33 30.76
N GLY A 557 1.17 18.26 31.03
CA GLY A 557 0.82 17.77 32.39
C GLY A 557 -0.57 18.22 32.88
N GLY A 558 -1.12 17.65 33.96
CA GLY A 558 -2.37 18.10 34.64
C GLY A 558 -3.27 16.96 35.16
N SER A 559 -4.35 17.27 35.89
CA SER A 559 -5.19 16.25 36.55
C SER A 559 -6.03 15.38 35.59
N ASN A 560 -6.42 15.91 34.41
CA ASN A 560 -7.23 15.16 33.45
C ASN A 560 -6.41 14.32 32.43
N GLU A 561 -5.09 14.16 32.63
CA GLU A 561 -4.29 13.21 31.82
C GLU A 561 -4.57 11.75 32.18
N ASN A 562 -5.01 11.50 33.42
CA ASN A 562 -5.37 10.18 33.94
C ASN A 562 -6.89 9.90 33.88
N ASN A 563 -7.66 10.71 33.14
CA ASN A 563 -9.13 10.63 33.10
C ASN A 563 -9.81 10.86 34.48
N GLU A 564 -9.17 11.59 35.39
CA GLU A 564 -9.75 11.93 36.71
C GLU A 564 -10.70 13.15 36.65
N GLY A 565 -10.74 13.87 35.53
CA GLY A 565 -11.56 15.07 35.37
C GLY A 565 -13.05 14.80 35.18
N ALA A 566 -13.43 13.66 34.60
CA ALA A 566 -14.83 13.24 34.43
C ALA A 566 -15.25 12.32 35.58
N SER A 567 -15.71 12.91 36.68
CA SER A 567 -16.05 12.17 37.92
C SER A 567 -17.56 11.93 38.12
N GLY A 568 -18.42 12.68 37.44
CA GLY A 568 -19.86 12.39 37.39
C GLY A 568 -20.19 11.20 36.47
N SER A 569 -21.31 10.51 36.72
CA SER A 569 -21.78 9.45 35.81
C SER A 569 -22.04 10.03 34.43
N ASP A 570 -21.63 9.37 33.34
CA ASP A 570 -21.83 9.84 31.95
C ASP A 570 -21.26 11.24 31.63
N ALA A 571 -20.31 11.73 32.45
CA ALA A 571 -19.71 13.04 32.27
C ALA A 571 -18.59 13.04 31.21
N ILE A 572 -18.32 14.21 30.63
CA ILE A 572 -17.22 14.43 29.68
C ILE A 572 -16.37 15.60 30.17
N ALA A 573 -15.08 15.34 30.41
CA ALA A 573 -14.08 16.37 30.71
C ALA A 573 -13.01 16.42 29.61
N SER A 574 -12.93 17.53 28.88
CA SER A 574 -12.04 17.75 27.73
C SER A 574 -11.14 18.96 27.96
N GLY A 575 -9.87 18.74 28.32
CA GLY A 575 -8.90 19.83 28.55
C GLY A 575 -8.09 19.67 29.84
N LYS A 576 -6.96 20.39 29.94
CA LYS A 576 -6.08 20.38 31.12
C LYS A 576 -6.83 20.92 32.34
N ASN A 577 -6.87 20.15 33.41
CA ASN A 577 -7.59 20.45 34.66
C ASN A 577 -9.10 20.70 34.48
N ALA A 578 -9.71 20.24 33.38
CA ALA A 578 -11.16 20.26 33.25
C ALA A 578 -11.80 19.30 34.28
N VAL A 579 -12.86 19.75 34.95
CA VAL A 579 -13.59 19.00 35.98
C VAL A 579 -15.07 18.96 35.61
N ALA A 580 -15.58 17.78 35.29
CA ALA A 580 -16.99 17.47 35.07
C ALA A 580 -17.44 16.52 36.19
N SER A 581 -17.86 17.07 37.33
CA SER A 581 -18.23 16.30 38.53
C SER A 581 -19.73 16.11 38.71
N GLY A 582 -20.56 16.84 37.97
CA GLY A 582 -22.00 16.56 37.90
C GLY A 582 -22.31 15.37 36.98
N ASP A 583 -23.36 14.61 37.27
CA ASP A 583 -23.82 13.55 36.36
C ASP A 583 -24.28 14.13 35.01
N ALA A 584 -23.97 13.44 33.91
CA ALA A 584 -24.19 13.85 32.52
C ALA A 584 -23.67 15.28 32.21
N SER A 585 -22.64 15.74 32.93
CA SER A 585 -22.06 17.08 32.73
C SER A 585 -21.00 17.11 31.64
N TYR A 586 -20.76 18.30 31.07
CA TYR A 586 -19.81 18.52 29.98
C TYR A 586 -18.87 19.69 30.31
N ALA A 587 -17.61 19.40 30.63
CA ALA A 587 -16.56 20.41 30.81
C ALA A 587 -15.55 20.36 29.66
N ALA A 588 -15.34 21.46 28.93
CA ALA A 588 -14.41 21.54 27.82
C ALA A 588 -13.57 22.84 27.86
N GLY A 589 -12.26 22.75 28.09
CA GLY A 589 -11.33 23.89 28.15
C GLY A 589 -10.30 23.77 29.29
N LEU A 590 -9.31 24.67 29.32
CA LEU A 590 -8.34 24.75 30.42
C LEU A 590 -9.06 25.15 31.72
N SER A 591 -9.03 24.30 32.75
CA SER A 591 -9.68 24.55 34.05
C SER A 591 -11.19 24.81 33.98
N ALA A 592 -11.88 24.31 32.95
CA ALA A 592 -13.34 24.37 32.86
C ALA A 592 -13.99 23.48 33.93
N THR A 593 -15.00 23.98 34.63
CA THR A 593 -15.60 23.30 35.80
C THR A 593 -17.13 23.22 35.66
N ALA A 594 -17.67 22.01 35.58
CA ALA A 594 -19.09 21.68 35.53
C ALA A 594 -19.47 20.78 36.71
N GLU A 595 -19.97 21.37 37.80
CA GLU A 595 -20.19 20.68 39.09
C GLU A 595 -21.62 20.15 39.26
N THR A 596 -22.57 20.63 38.46
CA THR A 596 -24.00 20.31 38.61
C THR A 596 -24.44 19.27 37.59
N THR A 597 -25.42 18.42 37.93
CA THR A 597 -26.04 17.48 36.98
C THR A 597 -26.52 18.19 35.71
N ASN A 598 -26.25 17.62 34.54
CA ASN A 598 -26.55 18.17 33.21
C ASN A 598 -25.90 19.54 32.92
N SER A 599 -24.91 19.98 33.71
CA SER A 599 -24.27 21.27 33.50
C SER A 599 -23.23 21.24 32.38
N VAL A 600 -23.04 22.38 31.72
CA VAL A 600 -22.16 22.57 30.56
C VAL A 600 -21.21 23.72 30.85
N ALA A 601 -19.90 23.46 30.90
CA ALA A 601 -18.84 24.45 31.05
C ALA A 601 -17.87 24.40 29.86
N ILE A 602 -17.85 25.39 28.97
CA ILE A 602 -17.03 25.37 27.75
C ILE A 602 -16.19 26.65 27.65
N GLY A 603 -14.86 26.56 27.69
CA GLY A 603 -13.92 27.68 27.63
C GLY A 603 -12.91 27.64 28.77
N ALA A 604 -11.84 28.44 28.67
CA ALA A 604 -10.84 28.50 29.74
C ALA A 604 -11.42 29.15 31.01
N ASN A 605 -11.22 28.54 32.17
CA ASN A 605 -11.67 29.01 33.48
C ASN A 605 -13.19 29.26 33.57
N THR A 606 -14.01 28.52 32.83
CA THR A 606 -15.47 28.56 32.98
C THR A 606 -15.93 27.81 34.21
N LYS A 607 -17.03 28.26 34.82
CA LYS A 607 -17.60 27.60 36.00
C LYS A 607 -19.13 27.56 35.94
N ALA A 608 -19.68 26.35 35.86
CA ALA A 608 -21.10 26.06 36.11
C ALA A 608 -21.21 25.32 37.45
N SER A 609 -21.77 25.99 38.47
CA SER A 609 -21.79 25.49 39.86
C SER A 609 -23.05 25.90 40.60
N ASN A 610 -23.31 25.30 41.77
CA ASN A 610 -24.44 25.63 42.65
C ASN A 610 -25.82 25.61 41.94
N GLY A 611 -26.05 24.66 41.03
CA GLY A 611 -27.30 24.61 40.24
C GLY A 611 -27.23 25.30 38.88
N GLY A 612 -26.09 25.90 38.53
CA GLY A 612 -25.84 26.53 37.23
C GLY A 612 -25.80 25.50 36.10
N LEU A 613 -26.45 25.82 34.97
CA LEU A 613 -26.63 24.86 33.87
C LEU A 613 -25.63 25.10 32.74
N VAL A 614 -25.34 26.35 32.37
CA VAL A 614 -24.54 26.64 31.18
C VAL A 614 -23.56 27.77 31.45
N ALA A 615 -22.26 27.53 31.28
CA ALA A 615 -21.17 28.51 31.32
C ALA A 615 -20.29 28.36 30.09
N ILE A 616 -20.41 29.25 29.10
CA ILE A 616 -19.70 29.14 27.81
C ILE A 616 -18.87 30.41 27.55
N GLY A 617 -17.62 30.29 27.12
CA GLY A 617 -16.69 31.41 26.86
C GLY A 617 -15.72 31.68 28.02
N SER A 618 -14.50 32.13 27.72
CA SER A 618 -13.43 32.28 28.73
C SER A 618 -13.88 33.08 29.96
N GLY A 619 -13.75 32.49 31.15
CA GLY A 619 -14.12 33.11 32.43
C GLY A 619 -15.62 33.23 32.71
N ALA A 620 -16.49 32.65 31.88
CA ALA A 620 -17.94 32.68 32.11
C ALA A 620 -18.33 31.91 33.38
N GLN A 621 -19.28 32.46 34.13
CA GLN A 621 -19.68 31.94 35.44
C GLN A 621 -21.20 31.87 35.58
N SER A 622 -21.71 30.66 35.78
CA SER A 622 -23.11 30.34 36.07
C SER A 622 -23.16 29.76 37.49
N LEU A 623 -23.57 30.58 38.46
CA LEU A 623 -23.30 30.34 39.90
C LEU A 623 -24.54 30.08 40.75
N SER A 624 -25.72 29.92 40.15
CA SER A 624 -26.98 29.67 40.86
C SER A 624 -27.94 28.82 40.03
N GLN A 625 -29.05 28.39 40.62
CA GLN A 625 -30.01 27.47 40.01
C GLN A 625 -30.56 27.98 38.67
N ASN A 626 -30.51 27.11 37.65
CA ASN A 626 -31.08 27.35 36.32
C ASN A 626 -30.51 28.60 35.63
N THR A 627 -29.26 28.94 35.91
CA THR A 627 -28.58 30.08 35.26
C THR A 627 -27.92 29.70 33.95
N ILE A 628 -27.79 30.70 33.06
CA ILE A 628 -27.09 30.61 31.78
C ILE A 628 -26.11 31.78 31.68
N ALA A 629 -24.83 31.48 31.55
CA ALA A 629 -23.76 32.43 31.32
C ALA A 629 -23.02 32.11 30.02
N VAL A 630 -22.95 33.05 29.08
CA VAL A 630 -22.18 32.93 27.84
C VAL A 630 -21.26 34.14 27.73
N GLY A 631 -20.02 34.04 28.18
CA GLY A 631 -19.02 35.12 28.21
C GLY A 631 -19.20 36.14 29.36
N GLY A 632 -20.24 35.95 30.17
CA GLY A 632 -20.61 36.81 31.30
C GLY A 632 -20.70 36.05 32.62
N THR A 633 -21.38 36.68 33.59
CA THR A 633 -21.56 36.16 34.95
C THR A 633 -23.04 36.22 35.34
N ALA A 634 -23.64 35.07 35.61
CA ALA A 634 -25.01 34.94 36.12
C ALA A 634 -24.96 34.49 37.60
N LEU A 635 -25.36 35.39 38.50
CA LEU A 635 -25.16 35.25 39.95
C LEU A 635 -26.38 34.71 40.70
N GLN A 636 -27.59 35.01 40.22
CA GLN A 636 -28.85 34.66 40.90
C GLN A 636 -29.70 33.69 40.08
N ARG A 637 -30.64 33.01 40.75
CA ARG A 637 -31.55 32.02 40.17
C ARG A 637 -32.22 32.54 38.90
N LEU A 638 -32.38 31.68 37.89
CA LEU A 638 -32.96 32.01 36.57
C LEU A 638 -32.24 33.15 35.80
N GLY A 639 -31.06 33.59 36.25
CA GLY A 639 -30.29 34.64 35.62
C GLY A 639 -29.70 34.22 34.27
N ILE A 640 -29.77 35.11 33.29
CA ILE A 640 -29.19 34.94 31.95
C ILE A 640 -28.18 36.06 31.70
N ALA A 641 -26.90 35.73 31.49
CA ALA A 641 -25.83 36.68 31.18
C ALA A 641 -25.11 36.26 29.90
N VAL A 642 -25.39 36.92 28.77
CA VAL A 642 -24.83 36.57 27.46
C VAL A 642 -24.05 37.76 26.90
N GLY A 643 -22.75 37.63 26.68
CA GLY A 643 -21.85 38.67 26.19
C GLY A 643 -20.66 38.90 27.14
N PHE A 644 -19.54 39.37 26.59
CA PHE A 644 -18.32 39.64 27.37
C PHE A 644 -18.61 40.61 28.52
N ALA A 645 -18.22 40.23 29.74
CA ALA A 645 -18.41 41.03 30.96
C ALA A 645 -19.88 41.43 31.25
N SER A 646 -20.86 40.74 30.66
CA SER A 646 -22.26 40.88 31.04
C SER A 646 -22.50 40.30 32.44
N THR A 647 -23.38 40.92 33.22
CA THR A 647 -23.70 40.48 34.59
C THR A 647 -25.20 40.48 34.83
N SER A 648 -25.76 39.33 35.16
CA SER A 648 -27.12 39.22 35.72
C SER A 648 -27.04 38.92 37.21
N ASP A 649 -27.51 39.86 38.03
CA ASP A 649 -27.44 39.83 39.50
C ASP A 649 -28.82 39.95 40.16
N GLY A 650 -29.89 40.08 39.39
CA GLY A 650 -31.26 39.92 39.89
C GLY A 650 -31.76 38.49 39.65
N ASP A 651 -32.63 37.99 40.53
CA ASP A 651 -33.38 36.75 40.26
C ASP A 651 -34.23 36.94 38.98
N GLY A 652 -34.15 36.00 38.04
CA GLY A 652 -34.77 36.10 36.72
C GLY A 652 -34.27 37.26 35.86
N ALA A 653 -33.14 37.89 36.18
CA ALA A 653 -32.59 39.00 35.41
C ALA A 653 -31.90 38.52 34.12
N VAL A 654 -32.02 39.32 33.06
CA VAL A 654 -31.50 39.02 31.73
C VAL A 654 -30.56 40.14 31.29
N ALA A 655 -29.26 39.87 31.22
CA ALA A 655 -28.24 40.77 30.70
C ALA A 655 -27.65 40.20 29.41
N ILE A 656 -27.90 40.85 28.27
CA ILE A 656 -27.46 40.39 26.95
C ILE A 656 -26.70 41.50 26.21
N GLY A 657 -25.43 41.24 25.92
CA GLY A 657 -24.48 42.00 25.13
C GLY A 657 -23.25 42.44 25.94
N ASP A 658 -22.39 43.28 25.36
CA ASP A 658 -21.07 43.63 25.90
C ASP A 658 -21.15 44.55 27.13
N ALA A 659 -20.57 44.12 28.26
CA ALA A 659 -20.52 44.85 29.53
C ALA A 659 -21.90 45.36 30.02
N THR A 660 -22.96 44.56 29.82
CA THR A 660 -24.33 44.89 30.25
C THR A 660 -24.59 44.43 31.68
N THR A 661 -25.48 45.10 32.41
CA THR A 661 -25.78 44.76 33.80
C THR A 661 -27.27 44.79 34.06
N ALA A 662 -27.84 43.67 34.49
CA ALA A 662 -29.22 43.57 34.96
C ALA A 662 -29.22 43.16 36.45
N ARG A 663 -29.55 44.09 37.35
CA ARG A 663 -29.48 43.87 38.82
C ARG A 663 -30.83 43.78 39.50
N GLY A 664 -31.86 44.39 38.92
CA GLY A 664 -33.21 44.29 39.48
C GLY A 664 -33.80 42.89 39.31
N LEU A 665 -34.65 42.48 40.25
CA LEU A 665 -35.47 41.26 40.10
C LEU A 665 -36.30 41.36 38.81
N GLY A 666 -36.17 40.38 37.92
CA GLY A 666 -36.82 40.38 36.60
C GLY A 666 -36.37 41.50 35.65
N ALA A 667 -35.24 42.16 35.90
CA ALA A 667 -34.74 43.24 35.04
C ALA A 667 -34.16 42.70 33.74
N VAL A 668 -34.29 43.46 32.65
CA VAL A 668 -33.80 43.10 31.31
C VAL A 668 -32.89 44.20 30.77
N ALA A 669 -31.62 43.90 30.55
CA ALA A 669 -30.63 44.78 29.94
C ALA A 669 -30.13 44.18 28.62
N LEU A 670 -30.38 44.82 27.48
CA LEU A 670 -29.97 44.36 26.15
C LEU A 670 -29.17 45.43 25.39
N GLY A 671 -27.92 45.16 25.01
CA GLY A 671 -27.10 46.08 24.20
C GLY A 671 -25.62 46.09 24.59
N LYS A 672 -24.98 47.25 24.57
CA LYS A 672 -23.60 47.43 25.04
C LYS A 672 -23.57 48.45 26.18
N THR A 673 -22.90 48.15 27.30
CA THR A 673 -22.81 49.03 28.48
C THR A 673 -24.18 49.46 29.03
N THR A 674 -25.20 48.62 28.87
CA THR A 674 -26.58 48.92 29.29
C THR A 674 -26.79 48.54 30.73
N SER A 675 -27.70 49.23 31.41
CA SER A 675 -27.92 49.02 32.84
C SER A 675 -29.41 49.03 33.15
N ALA A 676 -29.93 47.92 33.66
CA ALA A 676 -31.27 47.79 34.21
C ALA A 676 -31.16 47.44 35.70
N THR A 677 -31.23 48.45 36.57
CA THR A 677 -31.04 48.27 38.02
C THR A 677 -32.33 48.31 38.82
N GLY A 678 -33.39 48.93 38.29
CA GLY A 678 -34.71 48.94 38.92
C GLY A 678 -35.40 47.58 38.86
N LEU A 679 -36.32 47.33 39.78
CA LEU A 679 -37.19 46.14 39.79
C LEU A 679 -38.02 46.10 38.50
N ARG A 680 -37.98 44.97 37.77
CA ARG A 680 -38.69 44.78 36.48
C ARG A 680 -38.35 45.85 35.42
N ALA A 681 -37.21 46.54 35.58
CA ALA A 681 -36.77 47.56 34.64
C ALA A 681 -36.25 46.94 33.34
N ILE A 682 -36.51 47.59 32.21
CA ILE A 682 -36.10 47.14 30.88
C ILE A 682 -35.24 48.23 30.23
N SER A 683 -34.01 47.90 29.87
CA SER A 683 -33.06 48.81 29.22
C SER A 683 -32.52 48.18 27.93
N ILE A 684 -32.85 48.74 26.78
CA ILE A 684 -32.50 48.21 25.45
C ILE A 684 -31.77 49.29 24.63
N GLY A 685 -30.56 48.99 24.16
CA GLY A 685 -29.75 49.85 23.28
C GLY A 685 -28.47 50.40 23.95
N ARG A 686 -27.44 50.75 23.17
CA ARG A 686 -26.10 51.12 23.69
C ARG A 686 -26.15 52.20 24.79
N SER A 687 -25.62 51.89 25.97
CA SER A 687 -25.55 52.78 27.13
C SER A 687 -26.92 53.30 27.60
N ALA A 688 -28.01 52.56 27.32
CA ALA A 688 -29.31 52.82 27.92
C ALA A 688 -29.28 52.51 29.43
N ASN A 689 -30.07 53.26 30.19
CA ASN A 689 -30.14 53.13 31.64
C ASN A 689 -31.61 53.20 32.10
N ALA A 690 -32.12 52.10 32.66
CA ALA A 690 -33.40 52.01 33.33
C ALA A 690 -33.16 51.76 34.82
N SER A 691 -33.11 52.84 35.60
CA SER A 691 -32.69 52.77 37.01
C SER A 691 -33.84 52.74 38.01
N ALA A 692 -35.05 53.12 37.58
CA ALA A 692 -36.25 53.09 38.41
C ALA A 692 -37.08 51.82 38.17
N ASP A 693 -37.93 51.48 39.15
CA ASP A 693 -38.83 50.33 39.07
C ASP A 693 -39.86 50.48 37.95
N ASP A 694 -40.20 49.37 37.29
CA ASP A 694 -41.16 49.31 36.18
C ASP A 694 -40.84 50.26 35.00
N SER A 695 -39.59 50.71 34.87
CA SER A 695 -39.18 51.67 33.85
C SER A 695 -38.68 51.01 32.56
N LEU A 696 -38.86 51.68 31.41
CA LEU A 696 -38.41 51.22 30.09
C LEU A 696 -37.53 52.29 29.41
N ALA A 697 -36.26 51.98 29.19
CA ALA A 697 -35.34 52.78 28.39
C ALA A 697 -35.03 52.07 27.06
N LEU A 698 -35.63 52.50 25.96
CA LEU A 698 -35.51 51.88 24.63
C LEU A 698 -34.84 52.83 23.64
N GLY A 699 -33.55 52.65 23.41
CA GLY A 699 -32.72 53.42 22.47
C GLY A 699 -31.33 53.75 23.04
N GLY A 700 -30.34 53.99 22.18
CA GLY A 700 -28.98 54.28 22.64
C GLY A 700 -28.90 55.56 23.49
N ILE A 701 -28.28 55.48 24.67
CA ILE A 701 -28.15 56.58 25.66
C ILE A 701 -29.52 57.05 26.17
N SER A 702 -30.58 56.23 26.07
CA SER A 702 -31.86 56.54 26.69
C SER A 702 -31.79 56.38 28.20
N ARG A 703 -32.56 57.19 28.94
CA ARG A 703 -32.59 57.17 30.41
C ARG A 703 -34.02 57.20 30.93
N ALA A 704 -34.40 56.20 31.71
CA ALA A 704 -35.69 56.14 32.41
C ALA A 704 -35.42 56.00 33.92
N ASN A 705 -35.58 57.11 34.64
CA ASN A 705 -35.15 57.25 36.04
C ASN A 705 -36.31 57.56 36.99
N VAL A 706 -37.55 57.43 36.50
CA VAL A 706 -38.78 57.65 37.26
C VAL A 706 -39.62 56.37 37.21
N GLN A 707 -40.29 56.03 38.30
CA GLN A 707 -41.09 54.81 38.39
C GLN A 707 -42.15 54.77 37.26
N GLY A 708 -42.24 53.63 36.58
CA GLY A 708 -43.20 53.42 35.48
C GLY A 708 -42.96 54.28 34.23
N SER A 709 -41.82 54.95 34.11
CA SER A 709 -41.55 55.85 32.99
C SER A 709 -40.99 55.14 31.76
N VAL A 710 -41.26 55.69 30.57
CA VAL A 710 -40.83 55.13 29.28
C VAL A 710 -40.00 56.17 28.52
N ALA A 711 -38.75 55.88 28.21
CA ALA A 711 -37.91 56.68 27.31
C ALA A 711 -37.76 55.95 25.97
N LEU A 712 -38.37 56.47 24.91
CA LEU A 712 -38.44 55.85 23.59
C LEU A 712 -37.59 56.62 22.56
N GLY A 713 -36.59 55.96 22.00
CA GLY A 713 -35.64 56.51 21.03
C GLY A 713 -34.28 56.84 21.63
N ALA A 714 -33.27 56.96 20.76
CA ALA A 714 -31.91 57.29 21.17
C ALA A 714 -31.85 58.69 21.83
N ARG A 715 -31.13 58.78 22.96
CA ARG A 715 -30.98 59.97 23.82
C ARG A 715 -32.30 60.48 24.42
N SER A 716 -33.37 59.70 24.38
CA SER A 716 -34.61 60.09 25.06
C SER A 716 -34.43 59.98 26.57
N VAL A 717 -34.94 60.96 27.30
CA VAL A 717 -34.81 61.03 28.74
C VAL A 717 -36.20 61.19 29.33
N SER A 718 -36.59 60.23 30.18
CA SER A 718 -37.78 60.28 31.01
C SER A 718 -37.36 60.39 32.48
N ASP A 719 -37.04 61.63 32.86
CA ASP A 719 -36.56 62.06 34.19
C ASP A 719 -37.50 63.05 34.88
N ARG A 720 -38.58 63.47 34.21
CA ARG A 720 -39.53 64.45 34.74
C ARG A 720 -40.58 63.77 35.61
N VAL A 721 -40.73 64.25 36.83
CA VAL A 721 -41.87 63.93 37.70
C VAL A 721 -43.15 64.45 37.04
N ILE A 722 -44.21 63.65 37.10
CA ILE A 722 -45.52 63.88 36.50
C ILE A 722 -46.07 65.30 36.78
N ALA A 723 -46.78 65.91 35.81
CA ALA A 723 -47.46 67.20 36.00
C ALA A 723 -48.45 67.17 37.18
N GLY A 724 -48.71 68.31 37.83
CA GLY A 724 -49.67 68.39 38.94
C GLY A 724 -51.06 67.89 38.54
N THR A 725 -51.89 67.52 39.51
CA THR A 725 -53.21 66.90 39.26
C THR A 725 -54.19 67.83 38.53
N GLN A 726 -54.00 69.14 38.63
CA GLN A 726 -54.73 70.19 37.90
C GLN A 726 -53.80 71.41 37.70
N GLY A 727 -54.05 72.21 36.66
CA GLY A 727 -53.35 73.48 36.43
C GLY A 727 -53.77 74.16 35.14
N ASP A 728 -53.10 75.26 34.80
CA ASP A 728 -53.38 76.03 33.58
C ASP A 728 -52.17 76.09 32.65
N LEU A 729 -52.42 75.96 31.34
CA LEU A 729 -51.43 76.16 30.27
C LEU A 729 -51.60 77.57 29.66
N PRO A 730 -50.55 78.40 29.64
CA PRO A 730 -50.60 79.72 28.99
C PRO A 730 -50.73 79.60 27.47
N ALA A 731 -51.69 80.31 26.86
CA ALA A 731 -51.90 80.38 25.42
C ALA A 731 -52.01 81.85 24.96
N GLY A 732 -50.86 82.47 24.63
CA GLY A 732 -50.80 83.88 24.28
C GLY A 732 -50.94 84.82 25.49
N ASN A 733 -51.18 86.10 25.24
CA ASN A 733 -50.99 87.15 26.24
C ASN A 733 -52.07 87.17 27.33
N ASN A 734 -53.23 86.52 27.14
CA ASN A 734 -54.39 86.64 28.03
C ASN A 734 -55.38 85.46 27.99
N PHE A 735 -54.97 84.28 27.50
CA PHE A 735 -55.83 83.09 27.46
C PHE A 735 -55.14 81.90 28.14
N LEU A 736 -55.84 81.24 29.04
CA LEU A 736 -55.35 80.07 29.79
C LEU A 736 -56.19 78.85 29.42
N ILE A 737 -55.54 77.73 29.16
CA ILE A 737 -56.17 76.44 28.89
C ILE A 737 -56.05 75.59 30.16
N PRO A 738 -57.14 75.36 30.91
CA PRO A 738 -57.10 74.52 32.11
C PRO A 738 -56.93 73.05 31.75
N TYR A 739 -56.19 72.32 32.57
CA TYR A 739 -56.07 70.87 32.51
C TYR A 739 -56.36 70.23 33.86
N ASN A 740 -56.96 69.04 33.84
CA ASN A 740 -57.26 68.23 35.01
C ASN A 740 -56.99 66.76 34.69
N THR A 741 -56.08 66.14 35.44
CA THR A 741 -55.67 64.73 35.27
C THR A 741 -56.17 63.85 36.42
N THR A 742 -57.13 64.32 37.23
CA THR A 742 -57.71 63.56 38.36
C THR A 742 -58.67 62.45 37.93
N ASP A 743 -59.09 62.44 36.67
CA ASP A 743 -59.99 61.45 36.10
C ASP A 743 -59.37 60.04 36.01
N ARG A 744 -58.04 59.93 35.95
CA ARG A 744 -57.30 58.67 35.90
C ARG A 744 -55.94 58.76 36.62
N THR A 745 -55.40 57.62 37.06
CA THR A 745 -54.04 57.58 37.65
C THR A 745 -52.98 57.89 36.60
N LEU A 746 -52.18 58.91 36.86
CA LEU A 746 -51.10 59.30 35.95
C LEU A 746 -49.85 58.45 36.23
N LEU A 747 -49.35 57.78 35.18
CA LEU A 747 -48.14 56.96 35.23
C LEU A 747 -46.92 57.76 34.76
N GLY A 748 -45.73 57.18 34.90
CA GLY A 748 -44.48 57.79 34.43
C GLY A 748 -44.57 58.20 32.96
N ALA A 749 -43.94 59.32 32.61
CA ALA A 749 -44.08 59.90 31.29
C ALA A 749 -43.50 58.99 30.18
N VAL A 750 -44.17 58.97 29.02
CA VAL A 750 -43.61 58.49 27.75
C VAL A 750 -42.84 59.64 27.09
N SER A 751 -41.52 59.62 27.21
CA SER A 751 -40.62 60.59 26.59
C SER A 751 -40.10 60.08 25.26
N VAL A 752 -40.38 60.81 24.17
CA VAL A 752 -39.84 60.53 22.82
C VAL A 752 -38.64 61.41 22.46
N GLY A 753 -38.07 62.14 23.43
CA GLY A 753 -36.99 63.11 23.24
C GLY A 753 -36.29 63.49 24.54
N ASN A 754 -35.66 64.67 24.56
CA ASN A 754 -35.01 65.25 25.74
C ASN A 754 -35.21 66.78 25.74
N ALA A 755 -34.52 67.48 26.65
CA ALA A 755 -34.65 68.93 26.80
C ALA A 755 -34.34 69.76 25.53
N THR A 756 -33.54 69.24 24.59
CA THR A 756 -33.10 69.98 23.39
C THR A 756 -33.52 69.34 22.08
N SER A 757 -34.15 68.16 22.10
CA SER A 757 -34.54 67.44 20.89
C SER A 757 -35.85 66.68 21.09
N TYR A 758 -36.72 66.71 20.10
CA TYR A 758 -38.03 66.04 20.11
C TYR A 758 -38.21 65.16 18.87
N ARG A 759 -39.22 64.29 18.90
CA ARG A 759 -39.63 63.47 17.75
C ARG A 759 -41.09 63.75 17.42
N GLN A 760 -41.40 63.75 16.13
CA GLN A 760 -42.79 63.68 15.69
C GLN A 760 -43.34 62.29 15.96
N ILE A 761 -44.61 62.23 16.36
CA ILE A 761 -45.39 61.00 16.42
C ILE A 761 -46.28 61.01 15.18
N THR A 762 -46.02 60.12 14.23
CA THR A 762 -46.73 60.05 12.94
C THR A 762 -47.68 58.85 12.92
N ASN A 763 -48.62 58.83 11.97
CA ASN A 763 -49.69 57.82 11.88
C ASN A 763 -50.57 57.71 13.14
N VAL A 764 -50.72 58.84 13.84
CA VAL A 764 -51.66 58.96 14.96
C VAL A 764 -53.08 59.01 14.38
N ALA A 765 -53.96 58.12 14.84
CA ALA A 765 -55.37 58.17 14.50
C ALA A 765 -56.02 59.41 15.14
N ASP A 766 -57.12 59.88 14.56
CA ASP A 766 -57.84 61.02 15.11
C ASP A 766 -58.39 60.66 16.50
N GLY A 767 -58.05 61.47 17.51
CA GLY A 767 -58.46 61.23 18.89
C GLY A 767 -59.97 61.34 19.06
N THR A 768 -60.57 60.40 19.77
CA THR A 768 -62.02 60.33 20.00
C THR A 768 -62.40 60.46 21.47
N GLU A 769 -61.46 60.24 22.38
CA GLU A 769 -61.59 60.44 23.82
C GLU A 769 -60.74 61.61 24.33
N GLN A 770 -60.94 62.01 25.60
CA GLN A 770 -60.25 63.16 26.19
C GLN A 770 -58.74 62.96 26.39
N GLN A 771 -58.27 61.71 26.46
CA GLN A 771 -56.86 61.37 26.70
C GLN A 771 -56.12 61.00 25.41
N ASP A 772 -56.80 61.02 24.27
CA ASP A 772 -56.20 60.71 22.98
C ASP A 772 -55.32 61.86 22.47
N ALA A 773 -54.28 61.52 21.71
CA ALA A 773 -53.48 62.51 21.03
C ALA A 773 -54.26 63.13 19.87
N VAL A 774 -54.30 64.47 19.82
CA VAL A 774 -54.95 65.21 18.73
C VAL A 774 -54.06 65.21 17.49
N THR A 775 -54.63 64.92 16.32
CA THR A 775 -53.88 64.97 15.05
C THR A 775 -53.89 66.36 14.42
N VAL A 776 -52.94 66.60 13.51
CA VAL A 776 -52.94 67.82 12.67
C VAL A 776 -54.23 67.92 11.82
N ARG A 777 -54.86 66.79 11.47
CA ARG A 777 -56.12 66.78 10.70
C ARG A 777 -57.27 67.34 11.54
N GLN A 778 -57.42 66.87 12.78
CA GLN A 778 -58.46 67.37 13.68
C GLN A 778 -58.26 68.86 13.99
N LEU A 779 -57.02 69.29 14.22
CA LEU A 779 -56.69 70.69 14.42
C LEU A 779 -57.01 71.54 13.18
N SER A 780 -56.64 71.08 11.99
CA SER A 780 -56.96 71.75 10.73
C SER A 780 -58.47 71.86 10.51
N GLY A 781 -59.22 70.79 10.81
CA GLY A 781 -60.69 70.80 10.78
C GLY A 781 -61.28 71.83 11.74
N ALA A 782 -60.78 71.89 12.99
CA ALA A 782 -61.22 72.87 13.97
C ALA A 782 -60.88 74.33 13.58
N LEU A 783 -59.78 74.56 12.85
CA LEU A 783 -59.42 75.89 12.36
C LEU A 783 -60.24 76.32 11.14
N GLN A 784 -60.60 75.39 10.25
CA GLN A 784 -61.38 75.69 9.03
C GLN A 784 -62.82 76.16 9.32
N SER A 785 -63.41 75.80 10.46
CA SER A 785 -64.76 76.26 10.83
C SER A 785 -64.88 77.77 11.06
N PHE A 786 -63.77 78.52 11.08
CA PHE A 786 -63.76 79.97 11.28
C PHE A 786 -63.69 80.80 9.97
N ALA A 787 -63.52 80.17 8.79
CA ALA A 787 -63.18 80.90 7.56
C ALA A 787 -64.36 81.38 6.68
N VAL A 788 -65.62 80.92 6.86
CA VAL A 788 -66.76 81.35 6.01
C VAL A 788 -68.11 81.36 6.75
N SER A 789 -68.49 82.45 7.42
CA SER A 789 -69.87 82.64 7.90
C SER A 789 -70.34 84.10 7.72
N PRO A 790 -71.52 84.35 7.12
CA PRO A 790 -72.12 85.69 7.06
C PRO A 790 -72.43 86.24 8.45
N THR A 791 -72.33 87.56 8.60
CA THR A 791 -72.76 88.27 9.82
C THR A 791 -74.29 88.23 9.94
N LYS A 792 -74.82 88.21 11.17
CA LYS A 792 -76.20 87.84 11.55
C LYS A 792 -77.36 88.58 10.84
N TYR A 793 -77.10 89.61 10.04
CA TYR A 793 -78.14 90.45 9.43
C TYR A 793 -77.93 90.78 7.95
N PHE A 794 -76.85 90.30 7.32
CA PHE A 794 -76.61 90.48 5.88
C PHE A 794 -76.31 89.13 5.23
N HIS A 795 -77.23 88.67 4.37
CA HIS A 795 -77.09 87.42 3.64
C HIS A 795 -77.06 87.67 2.14
N ALA A 796 -75.93 87.38 1.50
CA ALA A 796 -75.81 87.30 0.04
C ALA A 796 -75.66 85.83 -0.36
N ASN A 797 -76.61 85.30 -1.13
CA ASN A 797 -76.56 83.94 -1.66
C ASN A 797 -76.15 84.00 -3.14
N SER A 798 -74.84 83.97 -3.41
CA SER A 798 -74.30 83.95 -4.77
C SER A 798 -72.93 83.29 -4.84
N THR A 799 -72.63 82.67 -5.98
CA THR A 799 -71.31 82.15 -6.34
C THR A 799 -70.58 83.04 -7.34
N ALA A 800 -71.19 84.16 -7.76
CA ALA A 800 -70.59 85.10 -8.70
C ALA A 800 -69.63 86.07 -7.98
N ALA A 801 -68.91 86.87 -8.75
CA ALA A 801 -67.96 87.85 -8.21
C ALA A 801 -68.67 88.84 -7.25
N ASP A 802 -67.93 89.27 -6.24
CA ASP A 802 -68.41 90.18 -5.20
C ASP A 802 -68.80 91.56 -5.76
N SER A 803 -69.58 92.30 -4.99
CA SER A 803 -69.91 93.71 -5.24
C SER A 803 -68.66 94.61 -5.18
N LEU A 804 -68.68 95.72 -5.91
CA LEU A 804 -67.58 96.68 -5.95
C LEU A 804 -68.11 98.12 -5.79
N ALA A 805 -67.92 98.68 -4.59
CA ALA A 805 -68.21 100.07 -4.25
C ALA A 805 -66.94 100.93 -4.44
N VAL A 806 -66.70 101.42 -5.66
CA VAL A 806 -65.49 102.20 -6.01
C VAL A 806 -65.66 103.69 -5.68
N GLY A 807 -66.86 104.24 -5.91
CA GLY A 807 -67.14 105.65 -5.63
C GLY A 807 -67.01 105.98 -4.14
N THR A 808 -66.55 107.17 -3.79
CA THR A 808 -66.51 107.60 -2.38
C THR A 808 -67.93 107.64 -1.82
N GLU A 809 -68.12 107.11 -0.61
CA GLU A 809 -69.44 107.02 0.07
C GLU A 809 -70.51 106.25 -0.72
N SER A 810 -70.08 105.25 -1.51
CA SER A 810 -70.99 104.44 -2.33
C SER A 810 -71.47 103.15 -1.63
N VAL A 811 -72.61 102.63 -2.09
CA VAL A 811 -73.19 101.37 -1.61
C VAL A 811 -73.40 100.42 -2.78
N ALA A 812 -72.66 99.30 -2.80
CA ALA A 812 -72.82 98.21 -3.76
C ALA A 812 -73.35 96.96 -3.04
N ILE A 813 -74.53 96.47 -3.42
CA ILE A 813 -75.16 95.30 -2.81
C ILE A 813 -75.64 94.33 -3.90
N GLY A 814 -75.05 93.14 -3.94
CA GLY A 814 -75.38 92.07 -4.89
C GLY A 814 -74.18 91.61 -5.72
N PRO A 815 -74.23 90.41 -6.33
CA PRO A 815 -73.12 89.93 -7.14
C PRO A 815 -72.91 90.81 -8.37
N GLN A 816 -71.65 91.05 -8.71
CA GLN A 816 -71.23 91.86 -9.87
C GLN A 816 -71.79 93.30 -9.88
N THR A 817 -72.36 93.77 -8.77
CA THR A 817 -72.84 95.15 -8.64
C THR A 817 -71.66 96.09 -8.60
N VAL A 818 -71.62 97.10 -9.46
CA VAL A 818 -70.51 98.06 -9.54
C VAL A 818 -71.03 99.47 -9.37
N VAL A 819 -70.48 100.19 -8.39
CA VAL A 819 -70.83 101.59 -8.11
C VAL A 819 -69.58 102.44 -8.19
N ASN A 820 -69.37 103.04 -9.35
CA ASN A 820 -68.21 103.87 -9.65
C ASN A 820 -68.44 105.36 -9.37
N GLY A 821 -69.70 105.82 -9.42
CA GLY A 821 -70.06 107.21 -9.10
C GLY A 821 -70.01 107.48 -7.59
N ASN A 822 -69.50 108.66 -7.20
CA ASN A 822 -69.53 109.10 -5.80
C ASN A 822 -70.97 109.25 -5.31
N ASN A 823 -71.22 108.88 -4.05
CA ASN A 823 -72.55 108.88 -3.42
C ASN A 823 -73.58 108.01 -4.17
N GLY A 824 -73.12 107.08 -5.03
CA GLY A 824 -73.98 106.22 -5.81
C GLY A 824 -74.55 105.05 -5.01
N ILE A 825 -75.72 104.55 -5.46
CA ILE A 825 -76.37 103.37 -4.89
C ILE A 825 -76.62 102.34 -5.99
N GLY A 826 -75.97 101.19 -5.88
CA GLY A 826 -76.15 100.02 -6.74
C GLY A 826 -76.72 98.86 -5.94
N ILE A 827 -77.90 98.38 -6.32
CA ILE A 827 -78.53 97.23 -5.67
C ILE A 827 -79.09 96.26 -6.71
N GLY A 828 -78.59 95.02 -6.69
CA GLY A 828 -79.03 93.93 -7.56
C GLY A 828 -77.94 93.38 -8.49
N ASN A 829 -78.14 92.15 -8.99
CA ASN A 829 -77.17 91.44 -9.80
C ASN A 829 -76.77 92.24 -11.07
N GLY A 830 -75.51 92.66 -11.15
CA GLY A 830 -74.99 93.45 -12.26
C GLY A 830 -75.53 94.89 -12.36
N ALA A 831 -76.12 95.46 -11.30
CA ALA A 831 -76.49 96.86 -11.29
C ALA A 831 -75.24 97.75 -11.38
N THR A 832 -75.29 98.79 -12.21
CA THR A 832 -74.13 99.64 -12.52
C THR A 832 -74.46 101.12 -12.36
N VAL A 833 -73.71 101.81 -11.50
CA VAL A 833 -73.64 103.27 -11.48
C VAL A 833 -72.29 103.68 -12.06
N GLN A 834 -72.29 104.35 -13.20
CA GLN A 834 -71.05 104.73 -13.89
C GLN A 834 -70.32 105.86 -13.16
N ALA A 835 -69.02 106.02 -13.43
CA ALA A 835 -68.21 107.08 -12.84
C ALA A 835 -68.73 108.49 -13.21
N SER A 836 -69.38 108.62 -14.37
CA SER A 836 -70.05 109.83 -14.85
C SER A 836 -71.42 110.11 -14.20
N ALA A 837 -71.85 109.28 -13.25
CA ALA A 837 -73.12 109.38 -12.54
C ALA A 837 -72.93 109.63 -11.03
N PRO A 838 -72.36 110.78 -10.60
CA PRO A 838 -72.41 111.17 -9.20
C PRO A 838 -73.88 111.30 -8.74
N GLY A 839 -74.19 110.79 -7.55
CA GLY A 839 -75.56 110.70 -7.04
C GLY A 839 -76.47 109.72 -7.78
N GLY A 840 -75.94 108.94 -8.74
CA GLY A 840 -76.70 108.02 -9.56
C GLY A 840 -77.26 106.82 -8.77
N ILE A 841 -78.48 106.41 -9.11
CA ILE A 841 -79.16 105.28 -8.47
C ILE A 841 -79.49 104.22 -9.52
N ALA A 842 -78.92 103.03 -9.36
CA ALA A 842 -79.18 101.86 -10.20
C ALA A 842 -79.69 100.70 -9.33
N ILE A 843 -80.98 100.42 -9.40
CA ILE A 843 -81.62 99.39 -8.59
C ILE A 843 -82.41 98.44 -9.50
N GLY A 844 -82.02 97.17 -9.49
CA GLY A 844 -82.56 96.12 -10.36
C GLY A 844 -81.48 95.41 -11.19
N GLN A 845 -81.78 94.20 -11.66
CA GLN A 845 -80.81 93.38 -12.42
C GLN A 845 -80.37 94.10 -13.70
N GLY A 846 -79.06 94.29 -13.87
CA GLY A 846 -78.51 94.99 -15.04
C GLY A 846 -79.00 96.43 -15.23
N SER A 847 -79.57 97.07 -14.20
CA SER A 847 -79.94 98.49 -14.24
C SER A 847 -78.69 99.36 -14.36
N THR A 848 -78.78 100.45 -15.13
CA THR A 848 -77.63 101.32 -15.42
C THR A 848 -77.98 102.79 -15.24
N SER A 849 -77.28 103.46 -14.32
CA SER A 849 -77.27 104.91 -14.18
C SER A 849 -75.97 105.45 -14.80
N VAL A 850 -76.09 106.29 -15.82
CA VAL A 850 -74.95 106.70 -16.68
C VAL A 850 -74.52 108.14 -16.43
N ALA A 851 -75.46 109.02 -16.09
CA ALA A 851 -75.23 110.46 -15.95
C ALA A 851 -75.60 110.98 -14.54
N ALA A 852 -75.13 112.18 -14.20
CA ALA A 852 -75.35 112.79 -12.89
C ALA A 852 -76.84 112.85 -12.49
N ASP A 853 -77.12 112.54 -11.23
CA ASP A 853 -78.45 112.54 -10.61
C ASP A 853 -79.51 111.71 -11.38
N SER A 854 -79.07 110.74 -12.17
CA SER A 854 -79.95 109.87 -12.95
C SER A 854 -80.44 108.68 -12.12
N VAL A 855 -81.69 108.28 -12.33
CA VAL A 855 -82.34 107.20 -11.58
C VAL A 855 -82.82 106.12 -12.54
N ALA A 856 -82.23 104.92 -12.42
CA ALA A 856 -82.63 103.72 -13.14
C ALA A 856 -83.17 102.69 -12.15
N LEU A 857 -84.49 102.53 -12.12
CA LEU A 857 -85.19 101.63 -11.20
C LEU A 857 -86.00 100.60 -11.98
N GLY A 858 -85.52 99.36 -12.01
CA GLY A 858 -86.09 98.23 -12.75
C GLY A 858 -85.04 97.40 -13.50
N THR A 859 -85.36 96.14 -13.80
CA THR A 859 -84.45 95.26 -14.57
C THR A 859 -84.10 95.87 -15.92
N LYS A 860 -82.81 96.05 -16.20
CA LYS A 860 -82.28 96.71 -17.41
C LYS A 860 -82.83 98.12 -17.66
N ALA A 861 -83.30 98.82 -16.63
CA ALA A 861 -83.62 100.25 -16.75
C ALA A 861 -82.32 101.04 -17.05
N SER A 862 -82.41 102.02 -17.94
CA SER A 862 -81.25 102.82 -18.37
C SER A 862 -81.57 104.31 -18.28
N ALA A 863 -80.90 105.01 -17.37
CA ALA A 863 -80.98 106.46 -17.25
C ALA A 863 -79.70 107.05 -17.86
N ALA A 864 -79.72 107.26 -19.18
CA ALA A 864 -78.55 107.64 -19.96
C ALA A 864 -78.24 109.14 -19.95
N ALA A 865 -79.20 109.97 -19.50
CA ALA A 865 -79.11 111.42 -19.51
C ALA A 865 -79.15 112.03 -18.10
N VAL A 866 -78.58 113.22 -17.94
CA VAL A 866 -78.54 113.96 -16.67
C VAL A 866 -79.95 114.20 -16.15
N GLN A 867 -80.18 113.93 -14.87
CA GLN A 867 -81.49 114.01 -14.21
C GLN A 867 -82.59 113.19 -14.92
N GLY A 868 -82.19 112.18 -15.71
CA GLY A 868 -83.13 111.27 -16.37
C GLY A 868 -83.71 110.27 -15.37
N VAL A 869 -85.01 110.04 -15.42
CA VAL A 869 -85.71 109.08 -14.56
C VAL A 869 -86.30 107.95 -15.40
N ALA A 870 -85.65 106.79 -15.36
CA ALA A 870 -86.10 105.55 -15.99
C ALA A 870 -86.72 104.64 -14.91
N LEU A 871 -88.06 104.61 -14.87
CA LEU A 871 -88.82 103.87 -13.86
C LEU A 871 -89.64 102.75 -14.51
N GLY A 872 -89.10 101.53 -14.49
CA GLY A 872 -89.70 100.34 -15.11
C GLY A 872 -88.68 99.43 -15.78
N ALA A 873 -89.00 98.14 -15.94
CA ALA A 873 -88.10 97.20 -16.61
C ALA A 873 -87.86 97.61 -18.08
N GLY A 874 -86.60 97.75 -18.48
CA GLY A 874 -86.22 98.23 -19.81
C GLY A 874 -86.64 99.68 -20.13
N ALA A 875 -87.08 100.47 -19.14
CA ALA A 875 -87.35 101.89 -19.35
C ALA A 875 -86.04 102.62 -19.70
N SER A 876 -86.11 103.56 -20.65
CA SER A 876 -84.93 104.25 -21.16
C SER A 876 -85.16 105.75 -21.31
N VAL A 877 -84.23 106.54 -20.77
CA VAL A 877 -84.20 108.00 -20.93
C VAL A 877 -82.92 108.39 -21.64
N SER A 878 -83.04 109.04 -22.81
CA SER A 878 -81.88 109.51 -23.59
C SER A 878 -81.74 111.03 -23.62
N GLN A 879 -82.77 111.78 -23.20
CA GLN A 879 -82.77 113.24 -23.19
C GLN A 879 -82.73 113.78 -21.75
N ALA A 880 -81.98 114.86 -21.52
CA ALA A 880 -81.83 115.45 -20.18
C ALA A 880 -83.19 115.90 -19.61
N GLY A 881 -83.45 115.56 -18.35
CA GLY A 881 -84.74 115.82 -17.67
C GLY A 881 -85.92 115.00 -18.17
N GLY A 882 -85.70 114.02 -19.05
CA GLY A 882 -86.75 113.13 -19.53
C GLY A 882 -87.20 112.12 -18.47
N VAL A 883 -88.46 111.69 -18.53
CA VAL A 883 -89.02 110.70 -17.61
C VAL A 883 -89.64 109.57 -18.42
N ALA A 884 -89.08 108.37 -18.32
CA ALA A 884 -89.66 107.16 -18.89
C ALA A 884 -90.38 106.39 -17.78
N LEU A 885 -91.71 106.40 -17.83
CA LEU A 885 -92.57 105.83 -16.80
C LEU A 885 -93.27 104.57 -17.32
N GLY A 886 -92.94 103.42 -16.74
CA GLY A 886 -93.46 102.10 -17.11
C GLY A 886 -92.45 101.24 -17.89
N ALA A 887 -92.65 99.92 -17.86
CA ALA A 887 -91.76 98.97 -18.54
C ALA A 887 -91.69 99.23 -20.06
N GLY A 888 -90.48 99.25 -20.62
CA GLY A 888 -90.24 99.52 -22.04
C GLY A 888 -90.55 100.95 -22.50
N SER A 889 -90.93 101.86 -21.61
CA SER A 889 -91.14 103.27 -21.98
C SER A 889 -89.82 103.93 -22.40
N VAL A 890 -89.87 104.74 -23.45
CA VAL A 890 -88.69 105.44 -23.99
C VAL A 890 -88.97 106.93 -24.03
N ALA A 891 -88.23 107.70 -23.24
CA ALA A 891 -88.24 109.16 -23.26
C ALA A 891 -87.08 109.67 -24.14
N SER A 892 -87.37 109.82 -25.44
CA SER A 892 -86.40 110.21 -26.47
C SER A 892 -86.68 111.56 -27.14
N THR A 893 -87.84 112.17 -26.89
CA THR A 893 -88.19 113.47 -27.46
C THR A 893 -87.61 114.62 -26.61
N ALA A 894 -86.82 115.48 -27.26
CA ALA A 894 -86.21 116.66 -26.64
C ALA A 894 -87.25 117.75 -26.31
N ALA A 895 -86.80 118.80 -25.62
CA ALA A 895 -87.56 120.04 -25.51
C ALA A 895 -87.73 120.72 -26.89
N GLY A 896 -88.75 121.56 -27.03
CA GLY A 896 -89.00 122.40 -28.21
C GLY A 896 -89.94 121.77 -29.25
N VAL A 897 -90.67 120.70 -28.91
CA VAL A 897 -91.60 120.05 -29.84
C VAL A 897 -92.91 120.84 -29.88
N ALA A 898 -93.25 121.38 -31.05
CA ALA A 898 -94.47 122.15 -31.26
C ALA A 898 -95.72 121.24 -31.26
N GLY A 899 -96.80 121.70 -30.63
CA GLY A 899 -98.09 121.01 -30.61
C GLY A 899 -98.79 120.99 -31.97
N TYR A 900 -99.77 120.08 -32.14
CA TYR A 900 -100.57 120.02 -33.37
C TYR A 900 -101.50 121.24 -33.48
N VAL A 901 -101.39 121.98 -34.58
CA VAL A 901 -102.24 123.13 -34.90
C VAL A 901 -103.17 122.74 -36.06
N PRO A 902 -104.51 122.72 -35.87
CA PRO A 902 -105.45 122.42 -36.95
C PRO A 902 -105.37 123.42 -38.12
N PRO A 903 -105.54 122.99 -39.39
CA PRO A 903 -105.46 123.89 -40.55
C PRO A 903 -106.47 125.05 -40.57
N THR A 904 -107.55 124.93 -39.79
CA THR A 904 -108.62 125.94 -39.66
C THR A 904 -108.50 126.79 -38.39
N ALA A 905 -107.40 126.69 -37.64
CA ALA A 905 -107.21 127.41 -36.38
C ALA A 905 -107.10 128.93 -36.57
N THR A 906 -107.69 129.70 -35.65
CA THR A 906 -107.55 131.17 -35.63
C THR A 906 -106.16 131.58 -35.14
N THR A 907 -105.72 132.80 -35.47
CA THR A 907 -104.41 133.32 -35.03
C THR A 907 -104.23 133.25 -33.52
N GLN A 908 -105.28 133.51 -32.73
CA GLN A 908 -105.25 133.36 -31.27
C GLN A 908 -105.04 131.91 -30.81
N GLN A 909 -105.67 130.94 -31.48
CA GLN A 909 -105.49 129.52 -31.19
C GLN A 909 -104.08 129.05 -31.54
N VAL A 910 -103.50 129.54 -32.64
CA VAL A 910 -102.11 129.27 -33.01
C VAL A 910 -101.16 129.81 -31.92
N THR A 911 -101.40 131.02 -31.41
CA THR A 911 -100.58 131.59 -30.31
C THR A 911 -100.73 130.80 -29.01
N ALA A 912 -101.94 130.37 -28.64
CA ALA A 912 -102.18 129.58 -27.43
C ALA A 912 -101.50 128.19 -27.50
N ILE A 913 -101.60 127.51 -28.64
CA ILE A 913 -100.89 126.22 -28.86
C ILE A 913 -99.38 126.43 -28.92
N GLY A 914 -98.92 127.52 -29.55
CA GLY A 914 -97.50 127.87 -29.59
C GLY A 914 -96.91 128.14 -28.20
N ALA A 915 -97.67 128.76 -27.30
CA ALA A 915 -97.27 129.04 -25.93
C ALA A 915 -97.05 127.78 -25.07
N THR A 916 -97.57 126.62 -25.48
CA THR A 916 -97.43 125.33 -24.77
C THR A 916 -96.43 124.37 -25.42
N THR A 917 -95.58 124.88 -26.33
CA THR A 917 -94.43 124.13 -26.87
C THR A 917 -93.55 123.62 -25.73
N SER A 918 -93.12 122.35 -25.78
CA SER A 918 -92.42 121.73 -24.65
C SER A 918 -91.12 122.46 -24.27
N THR A 919 -90.89 122.71 -22.99
CA THR A 919 -89.65 123.32 -22.47
C THR A 919 -88.66 122.30 -21.89
N LEU A 920 -89.15 121.10 -21.61
CA LEU A 920 -88.37 119.96 -21.11
C LEU A 920 -88.57 118.74 -22.01
N ALA A 921 -87.69 117.75 -21.85
CA ALA A 921 -87.87 116.46 -22.49
C ALA A 921 -89.17 115.79 -22.03
N ALA A 922 -89.74 114.93 -22.88
CA ALA A 922 -91.06 114.39 -22.60
C ALA A 922 -91.09 113.46 -21.39
N VAL A 923 -92.25 113.47 -20.72
CA VAL A 923 -92.70 112.33 -19.91
C VAL A 923 -93.27 111.30 -20.87
N SER A 924 -92.55 110.21 -21.08
CA SER A 924 -92.98 109.10 -21.92
C SER A 924 -93.58 107.99 -21.08
N VAL A 925 -94.82 107.63 -21.39
CA VAL A 925 -95.54 106.50 -20.79
C VAL A 925 -95.55 105.26 -21.70
N GLY A 926 -94.84 105.30 -22.82
CA GLY A 926 -94.77 104.21 -23.77
C GLY A 926 -93.60 104.37 -24.74
N ASP A 927 -93.68 103.71 -25.88
CA ASP A 927 -92.74 103.84 -26.97
C ASP A 927 -93.49 103.65 -28.30
N ALA A 928 -93.82 104.79 -28.93
CA ALA A 928 -94.52 104.79 -30.20
C ALA A 928 -93.69 104.12 -31.31
N ALA A 929 -92.35 104.20 -31.26
CA ALA A 929 -91.47 103.59 -32.27
C ALA A 929 -91.57 102.05 -32.26
N ASN A 930 -91.92 101.48 -31.11
CA ASN A 930 -92.11 100.03 -30.93
C ASN A 930 -93.58 99.64 -30.68
N GLY A 931 -94.54 100.51 -31.01
CA GLY A 931 -95.97 100.21 -30.90
C GLY A 931 -96.48 100.04 -29.46
N GLN A 932 -95.75 100.52 -28.46
CA GLN A 932 -96.13 100.45 -27.06
C GLN A 932 -96.82 101.74 -26.62
N TYR A 933 -98.10 101.64 -26.25
CA TYR A 933 -98.87 102.78 -25.78
C TYR A 933 -99.50 102.47 -24.43
N ARG A 934 -99.56 103.46 -23.55
CA ARG A 934 -100.33 103.38 -22.30
C ARG A 934 -101.43 104.41 -22.30
N GLN A 935 -102.61 103.98 -21.87
CA GLN A 935 -103.65 104.90 -21.46
C GLN A 935 -103.22 105.61 -20.18
N ILE A 936 -103.35 106.93 -20.15
CA ILE A 936 -103.28 107.70 -18.90
C ILE A 936 -104.70 107.75 -18.37
N THR A 937 -104.98 106.99 -17.33
CA THR A 937 -106.33 106.86 -16.73
C THR A 937 -106.43 107.68 -15.44
N GLY A 938 -107.65 108.05 -15.03
CA GLY A 938 -107.85 108.94 -13.88
C GLY A 938 -107.52 110.42 -14.12
N VAL A 939 -107.42 110.85 -15.40
CA VAL A 939 -107.14 112.24 -15.77
C VAL A 939 -108.41 113.10 -15.58
N ALA A 940 -108.34 114.08 -14.68
CA ALA A 940 -109.40 115.07 -14.49
C ALA A 940 -109.57 115.96 -15.73
N ALA A 941 -110.71 116.65 -15.87
CA ALA A 941 -110.93 117.54 -17.00
C ALA A 941 -109.96 118.74 -16.92
N GLY A 942 -109.18 118.97 -17.99
CA GLY A 942 -108.23 120.08 -18.08
C GLY A 942 -108.92 121.44 -18.09
N ALA A 943 -108.38 122.42 -17.36
CA ALA A 943 -108.93 123.77 -17.25
C ALA A 943 -108.05 124.83 -17.92
N ALA A 944 -106.73 124.65 -17.91
CA ALA A 944 -105.75 125.52 -18.59
C ALA A 944 -105.30 124.95 -19.95
N ASP A 945 -104.74 125.79 -20.81
CA ASP A 945 -104.29 125.40 -22.16
C ASP A 945 -103.21 124.30 -22.19
N SER A 946 -102.46 124.13 -21.10
CA SER A 946 -101.42 123.10 -20.96
C SER A 946 -101.89 121.82 -20.28
N ASP A 947 -103.15 121.74 -19.88
CA ASP A 947 -103.68 120.57 -19.19
C ASP A 947 -104.00 119.44 -20.18
N ALA A 948 -103.84 118.19 -19.73
CA ALA A 948 -104.25 117.05 -20.53
C ALA A 948 -105.78 116.99 -20.67
N VAL A 949 -106.26 116.93 -21.91
CA VAL A 949 -107.69 116.76 -22.20
C VAL A 949 -108.09 115.31 -21.96
N ASN A 950 -109.13 115.09 -21.14
CA ASN A 950 -109.64 113.74 -20.91
C ASN A 950 -110.74 113.34 -21.92
N VAL A 951 -111.07 112.05 -21.97
CA VAL A 951 -112.10 111.53 -22.89
C VAL A 951 -113.48 112.12 -22.60
N SER A 952 -113.76 112.56 -21.37
CA SER A 952 -115.05 113.19 -21.03
C SER A 952 -115.20 114.60 -21.63
N GLN A 953 -114.12 115.39 -21.73
CA GLN A 953 -114.13 116.68 -22.42
C GLN A 953 -114.30 116.51 -23.92
N LEU A 954 -113.61 115.53 -24.52
CA LEU A 954 -113.78 115.19 -25.93
C LEU A 954 -115.20 114.65 -26.22
N LYS A 955 -115.75 113.81 -25.34
CA LYS A 955 -117.15 113.37 -25.40
C LYS A 955 -118.12 114.51 -25.15
N GLY A 956 -117.77 115.49 -24.33
CA GLY A 956 -118.54 116.73 -24.15
C GLY A 956 -118.64 117.52 -25.45
N VAL A 957 -117.51 117.69 -26.15
CA VAL A 957 -117.48 118.29 -27.50
C VAL A 957 -118.26 117.41 -28.49
N GLN A 958 -118.12 116.07 -28.46
CA GLN A 958 -118.88 115.15 -29.31
C GLN A 958 -120.39 115.20 -29.03
N GLY A 959 -120.79 115.40 -27.77
CA GLY A 959 -122.16 115.58 -27.33
C GLY A 959 -122.74 116.92 -27.79
N GLN A 960 -121.95 117.99 -27.79
CA GLN A 960 -122.32 119.26 -28.42
C GLN A 960 -122.49 119.11 -29.94
N VAL A 961 -121.60 118.36 -30.61
CA VAL A 961 -121.76 118.04 -32.05
C VAL A 961 -123.03 117.22 -32.29
N THR A 962 -123.36 116.26 -31.42
CA THR A 962 -124.55 115.41 -31.53
C THR A 962 -125.85 116.16 -31.21
N GLN A 963 -125.84 117.13 -30.28
CA GLN A 963 -126.99 118.01 -30.04
C GLN A 963 -127.24 118.97 -31.20
N ILE A 964 -126.17 119.51 -31.81
CA ILE A 964 -126.28 120.28 -33.05
C ILE A 964 -126.79 119.38 -34.18
N ASP A 965 -126.40 118.11 -34.20
CA ASP A 965 -126.86 117.09 -35.15
C ASP A 965 -128.35 116.71 -34.99
N GLN A 966 -128.89 116.71 -33.76
CA GLN A 966 -130.28 116.36 -33.45
C GLN A 966 -131.25 117.55 -33.46
N GLY A 967 -130.76 118.77 -33.21
CA GLY A 967 -131.57 119.99 -33.16
C GLY A 967 -131.69 120.73 -34.51
N THR A 968 -131.03 120.24 -35.55
CA THR A 968 -131.09 120.85 -36.88
C THR A 968 -132.13 120.15 -37.74
N VAL A 969 -132.96 120.92 -38.44
CA VAL A 969 -133.83 120.38 -39.49
C VAL A 969 -132.94 119.98 -40.65
N LYS A 970 -132.93 118.68 -40.97
CA LYS A 970 -132.08 118.13 -42.01
C LYS A 970 -132.92 117.44 -43.06
N TYR A 971 -132.38 117.49 -44.27
CA TYR A 971 -132.71 116.56 -45.32
C TYR A 971 -132.31 115.15 -44.89
N ASP A 972 -133.12 114.17 -45.28
CA ASP A 972 -132.83 112.77 -45.01
C ASP A 972 -131.52 112.34 -45.68
N THR A 973 -130.93 111.22 -45.27
CA THR A 973 -129.65 110.73 -45.82
C THR A 973 -129.90 109.53 -46.71
N ASN A 974 -129.26 109.49 -47.89
CA ASN A 974 -129.25 108.30 -48.72
C ASN A 974 -128.39 107.20 -48.06
N VAL A 975 -128.52 105.97 -48.56
CA VAL A 975 -127.84 104.78 -48.01
C VAL A 975 -126.30 104.89 -48.11
N ASP A 976 -125.76 105.76 -48.96
CA ASP A 976 -124.32 106.01 -49.14
C ASP A 976 -123.74 107.10 -48.21
N GLY A 977 -124.56 107.70 -47.34
CA GLY A 977 -124.13 108.77 -46.44
C GLY A 977 -124.17 110.18 -47.06
N SER A 978 -124.67 110.34 -48.29
CA SER A 978 -124.92 111.65 -48.93
C SER A 978 -126.30 112.22 -48.57
N VAL A 979 -126.46 113.55 -48.70
CA VAL A 979 -127.68 114.28 -48.29
C VAL A 979 -128.78 114.21 -49.38
N ASN A 980 -130.03 113.89 -49.00
CA ASN A 980 -131.20 113.79 -49.88
C ASN A 980 -132.12 115.02 -49.80
N TYR A 981 -131.87 116.01 -50.67
CA TYR A 981 -132.60 117.29 -50.67
C TYR A 981 -134.10 117.22 -50.99
N ASN A 982 -134.65 116.07 -51.38
CA ASN A 982 -136.07 115.93 -51.72
C ASN A 982 -136.96 115.54 -50.53
N ASN A 983 -136.38 115.09 -49.42
CA ASN A 983 -137.17 114.63 -48.27
C ASN A 983 -136.65 115.21 -46.95
N VAL A 984 -137.58 115.60 -46.09
CA VAL A 984 -137.32 116.04 -44.72
C VAL A 984 -138.34 115.33 -43.84
N THR A 985 -137.89 114.37 -43.03
CA THR A 985 -138.75 113.67 -42.07
C THR A 985 -138.79 114.43 -40.73
N LEU A 986 -139.95 115.00 -40.38
CA LEU A 986 -140.13 115.76 -39.14
C LEU A 986 -140.61 114.86 -37.99
N GLY A 987 -139.92 114.92 -36.85
CA GLY A 987 -140.27 114.21 -35.60
C GLY A 987 -139.45 112.96 -35.26
N GLY A 988 -138.75 112.38 -36.23
CA GLY A 988 -137.86 111.23 -36.02
C GLY A 988 -138.55 109.96 -35.47
N ASN A 989 -137.74 108.95 -35.16
CA ASN A 989 -138.17 107.56 -34.89
C ASN A 989 -138.84 107.31 -33.52
N ASN A 990 -139.12 108.34 -32.70
CA ASN A 990 -139.53 108.14 -31.29
C ASN A 990 -140.86 108.81 -30.92
N THR A 991 -141.65 109.26 -31.89
CA THR A 991 -142.91 109.95 -31.62
C THR A 991 -144.12 109.10 -31.99
N THR A 992 -145.00 108.84 -31.02
CA THR A 992 -146.35 108.29 -31.23
C THR A 992 -147.36 109.35 -31.69
N GLY A 993 -146.88 110.48 -32.25
CA GLY A 993 -147.75 111.57 -32.70
C GLY A 993 -147.04 112.56 -33.63
N PRO A 994 -147.81 113.29 -34.47
CA PRO A 994 -147.30 114.26 -35.44
C PRO A 994 -146.68 115.51 -34.76
N VAL A 995 -145.57 116.02 -35.32
CA VAL A 995 -144.90 117.25 -34.84
C VAL A 995 -145.57 118.49 -35.41
N ALA A 996 -146.01 119.37 -34.52
CA ALA A 996 -146.61 120.65 -34.88
C ALA A 996 -145.51 121.66 -35.23
N ILE A 997 -145.62 122.28 -36.40
CA ILE A 997 -144.74 123.38 -36.81
C ILE A 997 -145.41 124.68 -36.39
N HIS A 998 -144.77 125.42 -35.49
CA HIS A 998 -145.29 126.68 -34.95
C HIS A 998 -144.70 127.88 -35.69
N ASN A 999 -145.42 129.01 -35.62
CA ASN A 999 -145.06 130.25 -36.30
C ASN A 999 -144.90 130.09 -37.82
N LEU A 1000 -145.62 129.12 -38.38
CA LEU A 1000 -145.77 129.03 -39.81
C LEU A 1000 -146.74 130.13 -40.25
N ALA A 1001 -146.25 131.09 -41.05
CA ALA A 1001 -147.09 132.13 -41.62
C ALA A 1001 -148.17 131.50 -42.54
N PRO A 1002 -149.36 132.10 -42.71
CA PRO A 1002 -150.41 131.55 -43.56
C PRO A 1002 -149.93 131.37 -45.01
N GLY A 1003 -149.93 130.13 -45.52
CA GLY A 1003 -149.49 129.82 -46.88
C GLY A 1003 -150.38 130.41 -47.98
N VAL A 1004 -149.75 130.90 -49.05
CA VAL A 1004 -150.32 131.53 -50.24
C VAL A 1004 -150.15 130.65 -51.49
N ALA A 1005 -149.05 129.91 -51.61
CA ALA A 1005 -148.76 129.05 -52.77
C ALA A 1005 -149.04 127.58 -52.49
N GLY A 1006 -149.40 126.83 -53.55
CA GLY A 1006 -149.76 125.41 -53.47
C GLY A 1006 -148.64 124.48 -52.97
N THR A 1007 -147.45 125.02 -52.73
CA THR A 1007 -146.27 124.33 -52.19
C THR A 1007 -145.91 124.77 -50.77
N GLU A 1008 -146.73 125.61 -50.12
CA GLU A 1008 -146.51 126.13 -48.78
C GLU A 1008 -147.39 125.40 -47.74
N ALA A 1009 -146.92 125.29 -46.49
CA ALA A 1009 -147.63 124.54 -45.44
C ALA A 1009 -148.69 125.40 -44.69
N TRP A 1010 -149.75 124.77 -44.15
CA TRP A 1010 -151.00 125.41 -43.69
C TRP A 1010 -151.29 125.15 -42.19
N GLN A 1011 -151.76 126.17 -41.43
CA GLN A 1011 -151.98 126.10 -39.96
C GLN A 1011 -153.46 125.82 -39.59
N ALA A 1012 -153.72 124.77 -38.79
CA ALA A 1012 -155.08 124.37 -38.37
C ALA A 1012 -155.66 125.25 -37.23
N PRO A 1013 -156.97 125.62 -37.25
CA PRO A 1013 -157.62 126.44 -36.22
C PRO A 1013 -158.25 125.60 -35.08
N THR A 1014 -157.95 125.85 -33.77
CA THR A 1014 -158.78 125.36 -32.64
C THR A 1014 -158.91 126.30 -31.42
N ARG A 1015 -160.18 126.67 -31.19
CA ARG A 1015 -161.02 126.75 -29.95
C ARG A 1015 -160.39 126.97 -28.56
N SER A 1016 -161.01 127.89 -27.80
CA SER A 1016 -160.69 128.28 -26.40
C SER A 1016 -160.85 127.15 -25.37
N THR A 1017 -159.74 126.76 -24.74
CA THR A 1017 -159.41 126.94 -23.31
C THR A 1017 -157.91 126.87 -23.15
#